data_AF-A0AAU2JFM6-F1
#
_entry.id   AF-A0AAU2JFM6-F1
#
_cell.length_a   1.000
_cell.length_b   1.000
_cell.length_c   1.000
_cell.angle_alpha   90.00
_cell.angle_beta   90.00
_cell.angle_gamma   90.00
#
_symmetry.space_group_name_H-M   'P 1'
#
loop_
_entity.id
_entity.type
_entity.pdbx_description
1 polymer ?
#
loop_
_entity_poly.entity_id
_entity_poly.type
_entity_poly.pdbx_seq_one_letter_code
_entity_poly.pdbx_strand_id
1 'polypeptide(L)'
;MDTPENSFGSEQAARAAELTRRRFVVVAGAAVAVAGIGAGSATGADLKAADQTKPGSAGSGRSPKAPKGQWLAGDTHVHDDHSSDGSGPRQTSHQTLPGNLPVGDQIGQGEKTGLDFMPLTDHRTYDQVWDPQWKSSKLLLLPGEEANGSPHAIVLGNVDVVVDGANPAGSASYRHVQQSIWDVHAQDAVWSQAHPDDGEYTRADGVNDNASVQGADIVEVLNVASDPDVEVEYAENRWNAGFRFGVVAASDCHFRELWDVDSPGEPTTHVFVAQRSVRGILDGFRDGRTTVSQNIAGPFLTIEADVDGDGVFEAIGGDEVVVADRKLSKKARLRVKVKGGKGTTLYVYAAPGRTAGPVATFRPQKANETYELPLVMKGTDHSWYRVEARSPGSASGSEADPNLPDQLRGATSPIFLSVGAPAVPKPEIALPVADTRADKATLVAGEQGKFTGFSDVAVSGKNTHLVAELHEKQATKVIYRRLDSKGRLTKALTLSQRSATARFPRVVATGDNVWVVWQDELGKEQPHQPVILLAQSTDGGHSFKSPVKLSKGKGRAINPAIALLDDRHPLIAWSDNSGGAFDVFAQIVGIDKAAVNISAAGKTVSAGVPTDARSPRYPASLFPVVAVNDDRHAVISWQDDRFDPDSLWTGHTPPAGEPASGGTDPDNWQILAAVRKAPGRSWGTPVQVSRVSDRSDRHPGLTVAADGTFVAIWESGALQSSGANLELRSSRSADGGNTWTSLEQVALAPAAMSQRAALSRDPNGTVRAVWYDSRSTDWRWKVFTATLDSKNGWSEAQQVTTRGNNTWPALDQGVVVFTSDRAATRTQRDRTQQVYLAKLA
;
A
#
# COMPACT_ATOMS: atom_id res chain seq x y z
N MET A 1 24.67 -8.25 -39.24
CA MET A 1 25.53 -7.70 -38.17
C MET A 1 24.95 -6.34 -37.87
N ASP A 2 24.05 -6.29 -36.90
CA ASP A 2 23.11 -5.18 -36.75
C ASP A 2 23.04 -4.85 -35.26
N THR A 3 23.34 -3.61 -34.91
CA THR A 3 23.49 -3.16 -33.52
C THR A 3 22.14 -2.70 -32.95
N PRO A 4 21.82 -3.03 -31.68
CA PRO A 4 20.64 -2.48 -31.02
C PRO A 4 20.89 -1.01 -30.67
N GLU A 5 20.03 -0.10 -31.15
CA GLU A 5 20.12 1.32 -30.80
C GLU A 5 19.29 1.68 -29.56
N ASN A 6 20.00 2.17 -28.53
CA ASN A 6 19.60 3.23 -27.61
C ASN A 6 18.17 3.25 -27.04
N SER A 7 17.90 2.40 -26.04
CA SER A 7 16.92 2.72 -24.98
C SER A 7 17.44 3.80 -24.01
N PHE A 8 18.74 3.80 -23.72
CA PHE A 8 19.40 4.80 -22.84
C PHE A 8 19.25 6.26 -23.29
N GLY A 9 18.98 6.48 -24.58
CA GLY A 9 18.83 7.84 -25.14
C GLY A 9 17.56 8.56 -24.67
N SER A 10 16.45 7.84 -24.45
CA SER A 10 15.20 8.47 -23.99
C SER A 10 15.23 8.81 -22.50
N GLU A 11 15.88 8.01 -21.66
CA GLU A 11 16.11 8.37 -20.26
C GLU A 11 17.00 9.61 -20.12
N GLN A 12 18.11 9.69 -20.88
CA GLN A 12 18.96 10.87 -20.85
C GLN A 12 18.23 12.12 -21.39
N ALA A 13 17.31 11.97 -22.35
CA ALA A 13 16.48 13.09 -22.82
C ALA A 13 15.47 13.56 -21.76
N ALA A 14 14.82 12.64 -21.04
CA ALA A 14 13.91 12.97 -19.94
C ALA A 14 14.65 13.67 -18.78
N ARG A 15 15.73 13.07 -18.28
CA ARG A 15 16.56 13.61 -17.18
C ARG A 15 17.24 14.94 -17.55
N ALA A 16 17.50 15.20 -18.83
CA ALA A 16 17.98 16.49 -19.31
C ALA A 16 16.89 17.57 -19.37
N ALA A 17 15.63 17.20 -19.63
CA ALA A 17 14.50 18.12 -19.56
C ALA A 17 14.20 18.50 -18.10
N GLU A 18 14.16 17.53 -17.20
CA GLU A 18 14.06 17.66 -15.74
C GLU A 18 15.04 18.71 -15.16
N LEU A 19 16.34 18.54 -15.42
CA LEU A 19 17.39 19.50 -15.04
C LEU A 19 17.26 20.89 -15.70
N THR A 20 16.48 21.02 -16.77
CA THR A 20 16.23 22.30 -17.46
C THR A 20 14.97 23.01 -16.94
N ARG A 21 13.97 22.26 -16.43
CA ARG A 21 12.73 22.77 -15.83
C ARG A 21 13.01 23.50 -14.50
N ARG A 22 13.72 22.86 -13.56
CA ARG A 22 13.92 23.31 -12.16
C ARG A 22 14.90 24.51 -12.01
N ARG A 23 14.56 25.68 -12.57
CA ARG A 23 15.36 26.93 -12.42
C ARG A 23 15.04 27.69 -11.12
N PHE A 24 16.03 27.78 -10.22
CA PHE A 24 15.97 28.51 -8.95
C PHE A 24 15.40 29.94 -9.05
N VAL A 25 14.29 30.20 -8.33
CA VAL A 25 13.77 31.54 -8.04
C VAL A 25 13.36 31.62 -6.56
N VAL A 26 14.25 32.14 -5.71
CA VAL A 26 13.99 32.30 -4.26
C VAL A 26 13.29 33.65 -4.00
N VAL A 27 12.13 33.62 -3.35
CA VAL A 27 11.40 34.82 -2.89
C VAL A 27 10.92 34.62 -1.46
N ALA A 28 11.60 35.25 -0.50
CA ALA A 28 11.30 35.11 0.93
C ALA A 28 10.10 35.97 1.39
N GLY A 29 9.28 35.43 2.29
CA GLY A 29 8.15 36.14 2.93
C GLY A 29 7.90 35.67 4.37
N ALA A 30 8.17 36.52 5.36
CA ALA A 30 8.15 36.14 6.76
C ALA A 30 6.74 36.10 7.39
N ALA A 31 6.46 35.07 8.20
CA ALA A 31 5.23 34.91 8.96
C ALA A 31 5.37 35.36 10.43
N VAL A 32 4.26 35.79 11.05
CA VAL A 32 4.17 36.10 12.50
C VAL A 32 2.98 35.38 13.10
N ALA A 33 3.25 34.45 14.03
CA ALA A 33 2.23 33.65 14.69
C ALA A 33 1.79 34.25 16.04
N VAL A 34 0.50 34.09 16.38
CA VAL A 34 -0.03 34.32 17.74
C VAL A 34 -0.98 33.16 18.08
N ALA A 35 -0.64 32.40 19.12
CA ALA A 35 -1.40 31.24 19.56
C ALA A 35 -2.53 31.61 20.54
N GLY A 36 -3.60 30.81 20.56
CA GLY A 36 -4.69 30.90 21.52
C GLY A 36 -5.22 29.51 21.89
N ILE A 37 -4.98 29.08 23.14
CA ILE A 37 -5.35 27.75 23.63
C ILE A 37 -6.70 27.82 24.36
N GLY A 38 -7.57 26.83 24.12
CA GLY A 38 -8.81 26.62 24.88
C GLY A 38 -9.18 25.14 24.94
N ALA A 39 -9.21 24.57 26.14
CA ALA A 39 -9.48 23.15 26.37
C ALA A 39 -10.91 22.90 26.91
N GLY A 40 -11.46 21.72 26.64
CA GLY A 40 -12.75 21.25 27.18
C GLY A 40 -12.85 19.72 27.11
N SER A 41 -13.27 19.08 28.21
CA SER A 41 -13.04 17.64 28.47
C SER A 41 -14.28 16.74 28.46
N ALA A 42 -14.06 15.46 28.16
CA ALA A 42 -15.02 14.40 27.86
C ALA A 42 -15.86 13.80 29.01
N THR A 43 -17.00 13.19 28.63
CA THR A 43 -17.67 11.96 29.16
C THR A 43 -18.55 11.39 28.02
N GLY A 44 -18.84 10.10 27.79
CA GLY A 44 -18.72 8.87 28.61
C GLY A 44 -20.09 8.43 29.14
N ALA A 45 -20.71 7.28 28.81
CA ALA A 45 -20.37 6.12 27.95
C ALA A 45 -21.67 5.69 27.16
N ASP A 46 -22.02 4.46 26.72
CA ASP A 46 -21.52 3.07 26.83
C ASP A 46 -22.05 2.17 25.65
N LEU A 47 -21.78 0.86 25.65
CA LEU A 47 -22.01 -0.11 24.56
C LEU A 47 -23.25 -1.02 24.68
N LYS A 48 -23.83 -1.43 23.53
CA LYS A 48 -24.42 -2.78 23.30
C LYS A 48 -24.63 -3.08 21.80
N ALA A 49 -24.89 -4.34 21.44
CA ALA A 49 -24.44 -4.94 20.18
C ALA A 49 -25.53 -5.31 19.14
N ALA A 50 -25.12 -5.23 17.87
CA ALA A 50 -25.42 -6.06 16.69
C ALA A 50 -26.81 -6.69 16.43
N ASP A 51 -27.31 -6.52 15.19
CA ASP A 51 -27.49 -7.66 14.27
C ASP A 51 -27.34 -7.23 12.78
N GLN A 52 -27.43 -8.17 11.84
CA GLN A 52 -27.13 -8.06 10.40
C GLN A 52 -28.35 -7.69 9.53
N THR A 53 -28.14 -7.08 8.34
CA THR A 53 -28.77 -7.51 7.04
C THR A 53 -28.29 -6.72 5.80
N LYS A 54 -28.62 -7.25 4.61
CA LYS A 54 -28.13 -6.93 3.25
C LYS A 54 -28.72 -5.64 2.62
N PRO A 55 -28.17 -5.14 1.49
CA PRO A 55 -28.54 -3.85 0.90
C PRO A 55 -29.83 -3.87 0.07
N GLY A 56 -30.54 -2.73 0.05
CA GLY A 56 -31.60 -2.43 -0.95
C GLY A 56 -32.60 -1.34 -0.55
N SER A 57 -32.73 -0.31 -1.40
CA SER A 57 -33.81 0.71 -1.45
C SER A 57 -34.07 1.61 -0.23
N ALA A 58 -34.51 2.85 -0.48
CA ALA A 58 -34.89 3.80 0.56
C ALA A 58 -36.22 3.40 1.24
N GLY A 59 -36.28 3.41 2.57
CA GLY A 59 -37.43 2.86 3.31
C GLY A 59 -37.50 3.13 4.81
N SER A 60 -37.58 4.40 5.23
CA SER A 60 -37.92 4.88 6.60
C SER A 60 -36.89 4.68 7.73
N GLY A 61 -36.94 5.57 8.75
CA GLY A 61 -36.42 5.30 10.10
C GLY A 61 -35.53 6.39 10.73
N ARG A 62 -34.63 7.00 9.96
CA ARG A 62 -33.73 8.09 10.41
C ARG A 62 -33.39 9.00 9.23
N SER A 63 -33.40 10.33 9.43
CA SER A 63 -32.66 11.24 8.55
C SER A 63 -31.18 10.84 8.52
N PRO A 64 -30.48 11.09 7.40
CA PRO A 64 -29.02 11.14 7.37
C PRO A 64 -28.45 12.01 8.50
N LYS A 65 -27.15 11.85 8.79
CA LYS A 65 -26.45 12.68 9.77
C LYS A 65 -25.16 13.20 9.15
N ALA A 66 -24.91 14.49 9.34
CA ALA A 66 -23.68 15.14 8.94
C ALA A 66 -22.45 14.33 9.40
N PRO A 67 -21.42 14.15 8.55
CA PRO A 67 -20.25 13.36 8.87
C PRO A 67 -19.57 13.83 10.17
N LYS A 68 -19.10 12.86 10.97
CA LYS A 68 -18.37 13.11 12.20
C LYS A 68 -16.93 12.65 12.07
N GLY A 69 -16.01 13.53 12.44
CA GLY A 69 -14.59 13.37 12.24
C GLY A 69 -13.87 14.70 12.41
N GLN A 70 -12.62 14.73 11.96
CA GLN A 70 -11.73 15.88 11.96
C GLN A 70 -10.88 15.86 10.68
N TRP A 71 -10.35 17.01 10.31
CA TRP A 71 -9.37 17.10 9.23
C TRP A 71 -7.97 16.95 9.84
N LEU A 72 -7.17 16.05 9.26
CA LEU A 72 -5.74 15.93 9.54
C LEU A 72 -4.96 16.63 8.43
N ALA A 73 -3.89 17.35 8.77
CA ALA A 73 -2.98 17.96 7.79
C ALA A 73 -1.78 17.03 7.52
N GLY A 74 -1.31 16.96 6.29
CA GLY A 74 -0.16 16.13 5.94
C GLY A 74 0.30 16.35 4.51
N ASP A 75 1.24 15.51 4.11
CA ASP A 75 1.71 15.40 2.74
C ASP A 75 1.32 14.05 2.16
N THR A 76 1.34 13.92 0.84
CA THR A 76 1.23 12.64 0.13
C THR A 76 2.48 12.26 -0.63
N HIS A 77 3.42 13.18 -0.90
CA HIS A 77 4.55 12.93 -1.82
C HIS A 77 5.81 13.62 -1.26
N VAL A 78 6.76 12.83 -0.75
CA VAL A 78 7.98 13.30 -0.05
C VAL A 78 9.11 12.30 -0.28
N HIS A 79 10.27 12.76 -0.72
CA HIS A 79 11.45 11.93 -1.03
C HIS A 79 12.56 12.09 0.02
N ASP A 80 13.46 11.10 0.11
CA ASP A 80 14.75 11.24 0.78
C ASP A 80 15.87 10.48 0.01
N ASP A 81 17.06 10.32 0.57
CA ASP A 81 18.21 9.73 -0.15
C ASP A 81 18.08 8.24 -0.53
N HIS A 82 16.95 7.59 -0.19
CA HIS A 82 16.56 6.28 -0.71
C HIS A 82 16.22 6.31 -2.20
N SER A 83 15.68 7.42 -2.72
CA SER A 83 15.53 7.64 -4.18
C SER A 83 16.86 8.05 -4.84
N SER A 84 16.88 8.22 -6.16
CA SER A 84 18.06 8.65 -6.90
C SER A 84 18.44 10.12 -6.72
N ASP A 85 17.50 10.91 -6.22
CA ASP A 85 17.42 12.35 -6.47
C ASP A 85 16.81 13.13 -5.30
N GLY A 86 16.30 12.44 -4.26
CA GLY A 86 15.88 12.99 -2.97
C GLY A 86 17.00 13.61 -2.12
N SER A 87 18.05 14.12 -2.75
CA SER A 87 18.91 15.17 -2.21
C SER A 87 19.57 15.99 -3.33
N GLY A 88 19.76 17.29 -3.07
CA GLY A 88 20.38 18.24 -4.01
C GLY A 88 21.74 17.80 -4.56
N PRO A 89 22.67 17.31 -3.72
CA PRO A 89 23.94 16.78 -4.17
C PRO A 89 23.79 15.60 -5.13
N ARG A 90 22.79 14.72 -4.96
CA ARG A 90 22.64 13.50 -5.78
C ARG A 90 21.91 13.76 -7.09
N GLN A 91 20.82 14.52 -7.13
CA GLN A 91 20.19 14.89 -8.42
C GLN A 91 21.17 15.69 -9.30
N THR A 92 21.91 16.66 -8.74
CA THR A 92 22.84 17.51 -9.52
C THR A 92 24.15 16.85 -9.94
N SER A 93 24.54 15.72 -9.33
CA SER A 93 25.79 14.99 -9.65
C SER A 93 25.56 13.65 -10.33
N HIS A 94 24.31 13.33 -10.69
CA HIS A 94 23.91 11.99 -11.14
C HIS A 94 24.36 10.89 -10.14
N GLN A 95 23.97 11.07 -8.88
CA GLN A 95 24.23 10.19 -7.71
C GLN A 95 25.70 10.11 -7.23
N THR A 96 26.67 10.71 -7.95
CA THR A 96 28.11 10.54 -7.67
C THR A 96 28.63 11.28 -6.44
N LEU A 97 27.85 12.17 -5.83
CA LEU A 97 28.15 12.81 -4.53
C LEU A 97 27.40 12.14 -3.37
N PRO A 98 27.92 12.26 -2.13
CA PRO A 98 27.21 11.85 -0.91
C PRO A 98 25.79 12.38 -0.79
N GLY A 99 24.91 11.59 -0.16
CA GLY A 99 23.57 12.06 0.21
C GLY A 99 23.62 13.07 1.36
N ASN A 100 22.61 13.92 1.49
CA ASN A 100 22.51 14.87 2.62
C ASN A 100 21.11 14.96 3.26
N LEU A 101 20.13 14.18 2.82
CA LEU A 101 18.76 14.18 3.31
C LEU A 101 18.35 12.77 3.77
N PRO A 102 18.65 12.39 5.03
CA PRO A 102 18.20 11.11 5.57
C PRO A 102 16.73 11.17 6.00
N VAL A 103 16.04 10.02 5.94
CA VAL A 103 14.72 9.70 6.55
C VAL A 103 14.40 10.52 7.82
N GLY A 104 15.31 10.57 8.79
CA GLY A 104 15.10 11.24 10.08
C GLY A 104 15.03 12.78 9.99
N ASP A 105 15.66 13.40 9.00
CA ASP A 105 15.63 14.85 8.78
C ASP A 105 14.31 15.26 8.09
N GLN A 106 13.79 14.49 7.13
CA GLN A 106 12.46 14.72 6.52
C GLN A 106 11.33 14.50 7.54
N ILE A 107 11.33 13.38 8.27
CA ILE A 107 10.38 13.14 9.37
C ILE A 107 10.49 14.25 10.42
N GLY A 108 11.71 14.68 10.73
CA GLY A 108 11.98 15.81 11.62
C GLY A 108 11.43 17.14 11.09
N GLN A 109 11.42 17.37 9.77
CA GLN A 109 10.85 18.55 9.13
C GLN A 109 9.32 18.51 9.10
N GLY A 110 8.67 17.40 8.75
CA GLY A 110 7.21 17.25 8.89
C GLY A 110 6.73 17.45 10.35
N GLU A 111 7.54 17.02 11.32
CA GLU A 111 7.34 17.32 12.75
C GLU A 111 7.53 18.79 13.14
N LYS A 112 8.20 19.62 12.31
CA LYS A 112 8.36 21.08 12.46
C LYS A 112 7.24 21.85 11.76
N THR A 113 6.86 21.47 10.53
CA THR A 113 5.69 22.02 9.80
C THR A 113 4.40 21.84 10.61
N GLY A 114 4.32 20.77 11.40
CA GLY A 114 3.20 20.48 12.29
C GLY A 114 2.17 19.53 11.69
N LEU A 115 2.61 18.61 10.82
CA LEU A 115 1.76 17.63 10.17
C LEU A 115 1.19 16.61 11.18
N ASP A 116 0.03 16.05 10.84
CA ASP A 116 -0.55 14.90 11.52
C ASP A 116 -0.01 13.57 10.98
N PHE A 117 0.33 13.51 9.69
CA PHE A 117 0.77 12.31 8.98
C PHE A 117 1.72 12.66 7.84
N MET A 118 2.53 11.67 7.44
CA MET A 118 3.47 11.81 6.32
C MET A 118 3.86 10.41 5.81
N PRO A 119 3.85 10.15 4.49
CA PRO A 119 4.56 9.02 3.90
C PRO A 119 6.04 9.38 3.66
N LEU A 120 6.80 8.42 3.13
CA LEU A 120 8.00 8.65 2.33
C LEU A 120 7.82 7.81 1.07
N THR A 121 7.98 8.43 -0.10
CA THR A 121 7.46 7.95 -1.39
C THR A 121 8.55 7.90 -2.45
N ASP A 122 9.70 7.37 -2.08
CA ASP A 122 10.89 7.31 -2.92
C ASP A 122 10.64 6.55 -4.23
N HIS A 123 11.24 7.04 -5.32
CA HIS A 123 11.12 6.45 -6.66
C HIS A 123 11.43 4.95 -6.67
N ARG A 124 10.40 4.15 -7.01
CA ARG A 124 10.44 2.70 -7.26
C ARG A 124 11.03 1.86 -6.13
N THR A 125 11.04 2.37 -4.90
CA THR A 125 11.48 1.64 -3.72
C THR A 125 10.52 1.78 -2.53
N TYR A 126 10.55 0.74 -1.70
CA TYR A 126 9.83 0.64 -0.43
C TYR A 126 10.81 0.55 0.75
N ASP A 127 12.12 0.47 0.49
CA ASP A 127 13.11 0.09 1.49
C ASP A 127 13.43 1.19 2.51
N GLN A 128 13.04 2.45 2.24
CA GLN A 128 12.98 3.55 3.21
C GLN A 128 12.11 3.23 4.44
N VAL A 129 11.11 2.34 4.30
CA VAL A 129 10.31 1.91 5.44
C VAL A 129 11.08 0.96 6.36
N TRP A 130 12.23 0.40 5.95
CA TRP A 130 13.04 -0.50 6.79
C TRP A 130 14.11 0.23 7.60
N ASP A 131 14.52 1.43 7.18
CA ASP A 131 15.58 2.20 7.83
C ASP A 131 15.34 2.41 9.34
N PRO A 132 16.37 2.36 10.20
CA PRO A 132 16.19 2.52 11.65
C PRO A 132 15.78 3.93 12.10
N GLN A 133 15.80 4.94 11.23
CA GLN A 133 15.28 6.30 11.46
C GLN A 133 13.80 6.44 11.11
N TRP A 134 13.17 5.47 10.42
CA TRP A 134 11.72 5.46 10.15
C TRP A 134 10.92 5.30 11.45
N LYS A 135 10.71 6.42 12.15
CA LYS A 135 10.01 6.52 13.43
C LYS A 135 9.61 7.96 13.73
N SER A 136 8.38 8.17 14.17
CA SER A 136 7.94 9.44 14.76
C SER A 136 7.17 9.15 16.05
N SER A 137 7.14 10.12 16.96
CA SER A 137 6.25 10.11 18.13
C SER A 137 5.09 11.10 18.00
N LYS A 138 5.04 11.85 16.88
CA LYS A 138 4.03 12.87 16.57
C LYS A 138 3.23 12.53 15.31
N LEU A 139 3.90 12.22 14.19
CA LEU A 139 3.30 11.90 12.90
C LEU A 139 2.70 10.50 12.89
N LEU A 140 1.60 10.28 12.17
CA LEU A 140 1.24 8.96 11.67
C LEU A 140 2.09 8.72 10.42
N LEU A 141 3.14 7.92 10.55
CA LEU A 141 3.93 7.52 9.40
C LEU A 141 3.13 6.52 8.56
N LEU A 142 3.06 6.77 7.26
CA LEU A 142 2.47 5.87 6.28
C LEU A 142 3.61 5.18 5.53
N PRO A 143 3.55 3.86 5.31
CA PRO A 143 4.30 3.26 4.20
C PRO A 143 3.87 3.91 2.88
N GLY A 144 4.80 4.04 1.95
CA GLY A 144 4.55 4.56 0.61
C GLY A 144 5.69 4.23 -0.34
N GLU A 145 5.52 4.61 -1.60
CA GLU A 145 6.48 4.49 -2.71
C GLU A 145 5.96 5.36 -3.86
N GLU A 146 6.85 5.83 -4.74
CA GLU A 146 6.44 6.31 -6.07
C GLU A 146 6.65 5.19 -7.08
N ALA A 147 5.56 4.51 -7.43
CA ALA A 147 5.57 3.31 -8.24
C ALA A 147 5.66 3.60 -9.74
N ASN A 148 6.05 2.55 -10.48
CA ASN A 148 6.27 2.50 -11.93
C ASN A 148 7.47 3.32 -12.47
N GLY A 149 7.85 3.01 -13.71
CA GLY A 149 8.86 3.77 -14.47
C GLY A 149 8.30 4.99 -15.20
N SER A 150 7.13 4.84 -15.82
CA SER A 150 6.32 5.93 -16.40
C SER A 150 4.96 5.36 -16.82
N PRO A 151 3.82 6.02 -16.55
CA PRO A 151 3.68 7.21 -15.69
C PRO A 151 3.97 6.84 -14.23
N HIS A 152 4.57 7.76 -13.48
CA HIS A 152 4.73 7.59 -12.04
C HIS A 152 3.38 7.68 -11.32
N ALA A 153 3.28 7.05 -10.14
CA ALA A 153 2.10 7.15 -9.29
C ALA A 153 2.44 6.91 -7.82
N ILE A 154 1.82 7.68 -6.92
CA ILE A 154 2.07 7.54 -5.49
C ILE A 154 1.14 6.48 -4.89
N VAL A 155 1.75 5.52 -4.20
CA VAL A 155 1.04 4.49 -3.43
C VAL A 155 1.13 4.82 -1.94
N LEU A 156 0.01 4.78 -1.22
CA LEU A 156 -0.03 5.07 0.22
C LEU A 156 -0.64 3.91 1.02
N GLY A 157 0.06 3.51 2.08
CA GLY A 157 -0.40 2.45 2.99
C GLY A 157 -0.31 1.03 2.42
N ASN A 158 0.55 0.84 1.41
CA ASN A 158 1.02 -0.46 0.96
C ASN A 158 1.60 -1.29 2.12
N VAL A 159 1.57 -2.60 1.95
CA VAL A 159 2.21 -3.57 2.87
C VAL A 159 3.62 -3.91 2.42
N ASP A 160 3.93 -3.63 1.16
CA ASP A 160 5.11 -4.07 0.42
C ASP A 160 5.18 -3.34 -0.93
N VAL A 161 6.32 -3.46 -1.61
CA VAL A 161 6.59 -2.87 -2.93
C VAL A 161 5.57 -3.31 -4.01
N VAL A 162 5.07 -2.35 -4.79
CA VAL A 162 4.23 -2.60 -5.97
C VAL A 162 5.12 -2.73 -7.20
N VAL A 163 5.15 -3.94 -7.77
CA VAL A 163 6.07 -4.27 -8.85
C VAL A 163 5.49 -3.88 -10.20
N ASP A 164 6.22 -3.04 -10.94
CA ASP A 164 5.85 -2.58 -12.27
C ASP A 164 6.31 -3.58 -13.36
N GLY A 165 5.35 -4.34 -13.88
CA GLY A 165 5.57 -5.46 -14.79
C GLY A 165 5.76 -5.08 -16.27
N ALA A 166 6.36 -5.97 -17.05
CA ALA A 166 6.59 -5.74 -18.47
C ALA A 166 5.31 -5.99 -19.30
N ASN A 167 4.83 -4.96 -20.00
CA ASN A 167 3.75 -5.08 -21.00
C ASN A 167 4.13 -6.06 -22.13
N PRO A 168 3.33 -7.10 -22.40
CA PRO A 168 3.52 -7.94 -23.58
C PRO A 168 3.27 -7.18 -24.88
N ALA A 169 4.03 -7.53 -25.93
CA ALA A 169 3.97 -6.89 -27.23
C ALA A 169 2.53 -6.84 -27.78
N GLY A 170 2.05 -5.64 -28.12
CA GLY A 170 0.70 -5.41 -28.64
C GLY A 170 -0.41 -5.31 -27.60
N SER A 171 -0.11 -5.30 -26.29
CA SER A 171 -1.07 -4.83 -25.27
C SER A 171 -1.11 -3.29 -25.20
N ALA A 172 -2.19 -2.73 -24.66
CA ALA A 172 -2.31 -1.28 -24.45
C ALA A 172 -1.25 -0.80 -23.46
N SER A 173 -0.73 0.42 -23.64
CA SER A 173 0.36 0.97 -22.82
C SER A 173 0.04 0.91 -21.33
N TYR A 174 -1.18 1.28 -20.93
CA TYR A 174 -1.56 1.39 -19.52
C TYR A 174 -1.77 0.05 -18.77
N ARG A 175 -1.57 -1.12 -19.41
CA ARG A 175 -1.89 -2.43 -18.82
C ARG A 175 -1.14 -2.67 -17.49
N HIS A 176 0.17 -2.47 -17.45
CA HIS A 176 0.98 -2.58 -16.23
C HIS A 176 0.44 -1.68 -15.11
N VAL A 177 0.23 -0.38 -15.35
CA VAL A 177 -0.39 0.57 -14.39
C VAL A 177 -1.72 0.05 -13.85
N GLN A 178 -2.58 -0.51 -14.71
CA GLN A 178 -3.85 -1.09 -14.27
C GLN A 178 -3.67 -2.35 -13.39
N GLN A 179 -2.64 -3.15 -13.63
CA GLN A 179 -2.27 -4.30 -12.80
C GLN A 179 -1.68 -3.87 -11.45
N SER A 180 -0.89 -2.78 -11.42
CA SER A 180 -0.40 -2.11 -10.21
C SER A 180 -1.57 -1.61 -9.34
N ILE A 181 -2.56 -0.92 -9.93
CA ILE A 181 -3.79 -0.51 -9.24
C ILE A 181 -4.53 -1.70 -8.61
N TRP A 182 -4.65 -2.83 -9.33
CA TRP A 182 -5.31 -4.03 -8.80
C TRP A 182 -4.52 -4.71 -7.68
N ASP A 183 -3.18 -4.61 -7.66
CA ASP A 183 -2.38 -5.09 -6.53
C ASP A 183 -2.50 -4.15 -5.32
N VAL A 184 -2.38 -2.83 -5.51
CA VAL A 184 -2.62 -1.81 -4.48
C VAL A 184 -3.98 -1.96 -3.79
N HIS A 185 -5.04 -2.24 -4.56
CA HIS A 185 -6.37 -2.53 -4.03
C HIS A 185 -6.50 -3.94 -3.40
N ALA A 186 -5.61 -4.88 -3.74
CA ALA A 186 -5.48 -6.15 -3.03
C ALA A 186 -4.67 -6.02 -1.71
N GLN A 187 -3.84 -4.98 -1.57
CA GLN A 187 -3.12 -4.66 -0.33
C GLN A 187 -3.97 -3.86 0.69
N ASP A 188 -5.15 -3.36 0.29
CA ASP A 188 -5.89 -2.26 0.95
C ASP A 188 -5.03 -1.01 1.17
N ALA A 189 -4.27 -0.67 0.13
CA ALA A 189 -3.51 0.57 -0.06
C ALA A 189 -4.30 1.55 -0.94
N VAL A 190 -3.74 2.73 -1.20
CA VAL A 190 -4.39 3.83 -1.95
C VAL A 190 -3.59 4.09 -3.22
N TRP A 191 -4.27 4.23 -4.37
CA TRP A 191 -3.64 4.72 -5.60
C TRP A 191 -3.86 6.23 -5.77
N SER A 192 -2.77 6.98 -5.84
CA SER A 192 -2.76 8.40 -6.24
C SER A 192 -2.07 8.58 -7.57
N GLN A 193 -2.72 9.27 -8.50
CA GLN A 193 -2.01 9.74 -9.69
C GLN A 193 -1.10 10.91 -9.29
N ALA A 194 0.21 10.76 -9.49
CA ALA A 194 1.17 11.86 -9.39
C ALA A 194 0.93 12.85 -10.55
N HIS A 195 1.19 14.15 -10.34
CA HIS A 195 1.24 15.23 -11.34
C HIS A 195 0.92 14.81 -12.80
N PRO A 196 -0.38 14.66 -13.15
CA PRO A 196 -0.81 13.97 -14.38
C PRO A 196 -0.48 14.71 -15.69
N ASP A 197 0.06 15.92 -15.58
CA ASP A 197 0.63 16.73 -16.67
C ASP A 197 1.96 16.17 -17.23
N ASP A 198 2.63 15.25 -16.52
CA ASP A 198 3.83 14.54 -17.01
C ASP A 198 3.62 13.04 -17.30
N GLY A 199 2.35 12.56 -17.35
CA GLY A 199 2.04 11.14 -17.53
C GLY A 199 0.76 10.80 -18.31
N GLU A 200 -0.30 11.58 -18.14
CA GLU A 200 -1.66 11.25 -18.62
C GLU A 200 -2.25 12.29 -19.58
N TYR A 201 -1.82 13.54 -19.51
CA TYR A 201 -2.57 14.66 -20.08
C TYR A 201 -1.68 15.84 -20.49
N THR A 202 -1.98 16.43 -21.65
CA THR A 202 -1.45 17.76 -22.02
C THR A 202 -2.57 18.67 -22.51
N ARG A 203 -2.39 19.99 -22.43
CA ARG A 203 -3.31 20.96 -23.06
C ARG A 203 -3.33 20.90 -24.60
N ALA A 204 -2.30 20.31 -25.22
CA ALA A 204 -2.18 20.22 -26.66
C ALA A 204 -2.89 18.98 -27.24
N ASP A 205 -2.72 17.83 -26.60
CA ASP A 205 -3.15 16.52 -27.10
C ASP A 205 -4.40 15.99 -26.37
N GLY A 206 -4.67 16.52 -25.18
CA GLY A 206 -5.71 16.02 -24.29
C GLY A 206 -5.24 14.83 -23.47
N VAL A 207 -6.15 13.89 -23.20
CA VAL A 207 -5.85 12.65 -22.45
C VAL A 207 -5.24 11.59 -23.36
N ASN A 208 -4.18 10.92 -22.88
CA ASN A 208 -3.53 9.81 -23.58
C ASN A 208 -4.06 8.43 -23.12
N ASP A 209 -3.46 7.35 -23.63
CA ASP A 209 -3.84 5.97 -23.27
C ASP A 209 -3.75 5.69 -21.75
N ASN A 210 -2.79 6.28 -21.03
CA ASN A 210 -2.59 6.07 -19.59
C ASN A 210 -3.79 6.56 -18.78
N ALA A 211 -4.44 7.65 -19.21
CA ALA A 211 -5.67 8.16 -18.61
C ALA A 211 -6.87 7.20 -18.68
N SER A 212 -6.73 6.04 -19.34
CA SER A 212 -7.73 4.97 -19.36
C SER A 212 -7.75 4.07 -18.12
N VAL A 213 -6.78 4.20 -17.20
CA VAL A 213 -6.74 3.43 -15.94
C VAL A 213 -8.00 3.63 -15.09
N GLN A 214 -8.51 2.55 -14.49
CA GLN A 214 -9.65 2.58 -13.58
C GLN A 214 -9.25 2.12 -12.18
N GLY A 215 -9.62 2.91 -11.18
CA GLY A 215 -9.41 2.57 -9.76
C GLY A 215 -8.62 3.61 -8.96
N ALA A 216 -8.09 4.67 -9.58
CA ALA A 216 -7.48 5.78 -8.82
C ALA A 216 -8.41 6.29 -7.72
N ASP A 217 -7.88 6.38 -6.50
CA ASP A 217 -8.61 6.83 -5.30
C ASP A 217 -8.51 8.35 -5.15
N ILE A 218 -7.33 8.90 -5.45
CA ILE A 218 -6.94 10.32 -5.40
C ILE A 218 -6.07 10.69 -6.60
N VAL A 219 -5.91 11.99 -6.86
CA VAL A 219 -5.09 12.58 -7.95
C VAL A 219 -4.49 13.89 -7.44
N GLU A 220 -3.23 14.17 -7.73
CA GLU A 220 -2.59 15.47 -7.44
C GLU A 220 -3.22 16.60 -8.29
N VAL A 221 -3.55 17.73 -7.65
CA VAL A 221 -4.10 18.94 -8.30
C VAL A 221 -3.49 20.26 -7.78
N LEU A 222 -2.43 20.13 -7.00
CA LEU A 222 -1.62 21.20 -6.43
C LEU A 222 -0.31 20.58 -5.95
N ASN A 223 0.60 20.33 -6.89
CA ASN A 223 2.00 19.96 -6.62
C ASN A 223 2.90 21.20 -6.84
N VAL A 224 3.99 21.35 -6.05
CA VAL A 224 4.92 22.49 -6.19
C VAL A 224 5.77 22.41 -7.45
N ALA A 225 5.96 21.21 -8.02
CA ALA A 225 6.86 20.95 -9.15
C ALA A 225 6.20 21.08 -10.54
N SER A 226 4.86 21.14 -10.64
CA SER A 226 4.06 20.98 -11.87
C SER A 226 3.33 22.26 -12.34
N ASP A 227 2.35 22.15 -13.26
CA ASP A 227 1.30 23.15 -13.47
C ASP A 227 -0.06 22.67 -12.89
N PRO A 228 -0.39 23.04 -11.64
CA PRO A 228 -1.68 22.75 -11.01
C PRO A 228 -2.94 23.15 -11.78
N ASP A 229 -2.86 24.07 -12.74
CA ASP A 229 -4.01 24.35 -13.60
C ASP A 229 -4.21 23.30 -14.70
N VAL A 230 -3.15 22.62 -15.18
CA VAL A 230 -3.25 21.44 -16.06
C VAL A 230 -3.77 20.23 -15.29
N GLU A 231 -3.27 20.00 -14.07
CA GLU A 231 -3.71 18.91 -13.20
C GLU A 231 -5.23 18.98 -12.92
N VAL A 232 -5.75 20.19 -12.64
CA VAL A 232 -7.19 20.41 -12.48
C VAL A 232 -7.96 20.23 -13.80
N GLU A 233 -7.40 20.60 -14.96
CA GLU A 233 -8.03 20.36 -16.27
C GLU A 233 -8.16 18.85 -16.57
N TYR A 234 -7.16 18.04 -16.23
CA TYR A 234 -7.25 16.58 -16.23
C TYR A 234 -8.33 16.06 -15.26
N ALA A 235 -8.32 16.54 -14.01
CA ALA A 235 -9.28 16.10 -13.01
C ALA A 235 -10.73 16.36 -13.44
N GLU A 236 -11.03 17.56 -13.95
CA GLU A 236 -12.34 17.92 -14.50
C GLU A 236 -12.70 17.05 -15.72
N ASN A 237 -11.75 16.76 -16.62
CA ASN A 237 -11.95 15.85 -17.74
C ASN A 237 -12.41 14.46 -17.27
N ARG A 238 -11.66 13.80 -16.36
CA ARG A 238 -12.01 12.45 -15.92
C ARG A 238 -13.31 12.42 -15.10
N TRP A 239 -13.59 13.43 -14.27
CA TRP A 239 -14.87 13.50 -13.54
C TRP A 239 -16.08 13.62 -14.46
N ASN A 240 -15.95 14.35 -15.59
CA ASN A 240 -16.94 14.42 -16.66
C ASN A 240 -17.10 13.08 -17.39
N ALA A 241 -16.01 12.34 -17.59
CA ALA A 241 -16.01 10.97 -18.12
C ALA A 241 -16.51 9.90 -17.12
N GLY A 242 -16.91 10.29 -15.90
CA GLY A 242 -17.55 9.42 -14.91
C GLY A 242 -16.58 8.78 -13.90
N PHE A 243 -15.31 9.16 -13.89
CA PHE A 243 -14.33 8.71 -12.90
C PHE A 243 -14.58 9.37 -11.54
N ARG A 244 -14.21 8.70 -10.44
CA ARG A 244 -14.57 9.08 -9.07
C ARG A 244 -13.38 8.97 -8.10
N PHE A 245 -12.48 9.94 -8.17
CA PHE A 245 -11.36 10.12 -7.22
C PHE A 245 -11.52 11.42 -6.40
N GLY A 246 -10.80 11.54 -5.29
CA GLY A 246 -10.57 12.82 -4.61
C GLY A 246 -9.34 13.55 -5.15
N VAL A 247 -9.00 14.70 -4.58
CA VAL A 247 -7.80 15.47 -4.94
C VAL A 247 -6.82 15.56 -3.78
N VAL A 248 -5.52 15.59 -4.08
CA VAL A 248 -4.44 15.78 -3.10
C VAL A 248 -3.44 16.82 -3.58
N ALA A 249 -2.59 17.24 -2.64
CA ALA A 249 -1.48 18.15 -2.80
C ALA A 249 -0.21 17.51 -2.26
N ALA A 250 0.86 17.76 -2.98
CA ALA A 250 2.17 17.13 -2.84
C ALA A 250 3.21 18.24 -2.71
N SER A 251 4.10 18.16 -1.73
CA SER A 251 5.31 19.00 -1.78
C SER A 251 6.28 18.53 -2.85
N ASP A 252 6.30 17.24 -3.20
CA ASP A 252 7.37 16.67 -4.02
C ASP A 252 8.76 16.99 -3.42
N CYS A 253 8.83 17.12 -2.09
CA CYS A 253 9.98 17.73 -1.44
C CYS A 253 11.20 16.82 -1.49
N HIS A 254 12.11 17.14 -2.41
CA HIS A 254 13.39 16.46 -2.60
C HIS A 254 14.54 17.09 -1.81
N PHE A 255 14.48 18.40 -1.51
CA PHE A 255 15.68 19.19 -1.16
C PHE A 255 15.56 19.95 0.17
N ARG A 256 16.40 19.58 1.14
CA ARG A 256 16.58 20.33 2.40
C ARG A 256 17.06 21.77 2.20
N GLU A 257 17.72 22.06 1.08
CA GLU A 257 18.15 23.39 0.65
C GLU A 257 16.97 24.31 0.29
N LEU A 258 15.79 23.75 -0.02
CA LEU A 258 14.61 24.48 -0.43
C LEU A 258 13.54 24.62 0.67
N TRP A 259 13.74 24.07 1.87
CA TRP A 259 12.78 24.06 2.99
C TRP A 259 12.19 25.43 3.43
N ASP A 260 12.72 26.56 2.97
CA ASP A 260 12.14 27.90 3.14
C ASP A 260 11.01 28.23 2.13
N VAL A 261 10.83 27.41 1.08
CA VAL A 261 9.86 27.60 -0.04
C VAL A 261 9.22 26.29 -0.56
N ASP A 262 9.86 25.15 -0.34
CA ASP A 262 9.42 23.78 -0.69
C ASP A 262 9.86 22.86 0.47
N SER A 263 8.88 22.34 1.22
CA SER A 263 9.07 21.60 2.47
C SER A 263 7.94 20.60 2.63
N PRO A 264 8.12 19.45 3.31
CA PRO A 264 7.02 18.51 3.58
C PRO A 264 5.81 19.23 4.21
N GLY A 265 4.69 19.16 3.49
CA GLY A 265 3.43 19.85 3.79
C GLY A 265 3.21 21.21 3.13
N GLU A 266 4.10 21.69 2.25
CA GLU A 266 3.90 22.92 1.46
C GLU A 266 4.00 22.59 -0.05
N PRO A 267 2.88 22.37 -0.75
CA PRO A 267 1.47 22.44 -0.33
C PRO A 267 0.96 21.27 0.54
N THR A 268 -0.18 21.48 1.23
CA THR A 268 -0.73 20.56 2.23
C THR A 268 -1.96 19.80 1.73
N THR A 269 -1.93 18.48 1.86
CA THR A 269 -3.13 17.63 1.82
C THR A 269 -3.83 17.64 3.18
N HIS A 270 -5.12 17.98 3.20
CA HIS A 270 -5.98 17.77 4.36
C HIS A 270 -6.96 16.62 4.08
N VAL A 271 -7.01 15.63 4.98
CA VAL A 271 -7.89 14.44 4.86
C VAL A 271 -8.89 14.37 6.01
N PHE A 272 -10.17 14.15 5.71
CA PHE A 272 -11.21 14.03 6.73
C PHE A 272 -11.30 12.60 7.27
N VAL A 273 -10.81 12.42 8.49
CA VAL A 273 -10.82 11.13 9.19
C VAL A 273 -11.89 11.14 10.28
N ALA A 274 -12.60 10.02 10.45
CA ALA A 274 -13.54 9.89 11.56
C ALA A 274 -12.82 9.66 12.92
N GLN A 275 -11.54 9.24 12.89
CA GLN A 275 -10.61 9.16 14.03
C GLN A 275 -9.18 9.21 13.47
N ARG A 276 -8.25 9.84 14.20
CA ARG A 276 -6.82 9.83 13.87
C ARG A 276 -6.25 8.42 14.04
N SER A 277 -6.00 7.75 12.92
CA SER A 277 -5.29 6.48 12.79
C SER A 277 -4.84 6.27 11.35
N VAL A 278 -3.88 5.38 11.09
CA VAL A 278 -3.42 5.04 9.73
C VAL A 278 -4.60 4.54 8.88
N ARG A 279 -5.37 3.55 9.39
CA ARG A 279 -6.58 3.07 8.70
C ARG A 279 -7.60 4.19 8.48
N GLY A 280 -7.71 5.15 9.41
CA GLY A 280 -8.60 6.30 9.28
C GLY A 280 -8.21 7.30 8.19
N ILE A 281 -6.91 7.45 7.90
CA ILE A 281 -6.38 8.24 6.78
C ILE A 281 -6.64 7.55 5.45
N LEU A 282 -6.27 6.26 5.34
CA LEU A 282 -6.51 5.46 4.14
C LEU A 282 -8.02 5.35 3.83
N ASP A 283 -8.86 5.23 4.87
CA ASP A 283 -10.32 5.32 4.77
C ASP A 283 -10.77 6.66 4.15
N GLY A 284 -10.14 7.78 4.51
CA GLY A 284 -10.45 9.10 3.98
C GLY A 284 -10.03 9.27 2.51
N PHE A 285 -8.84 8.79 2.15
CA PHE A 285 -8.35 8.85 0.76
C PHE A 285 -9.20 8.03 -0.21
N ARG A 286 -9.61 6.80 0.13
CA ARG A 286 -10.51 6.00 -0.75
C ARG A 286 -11.93 6.55 -0.89
N ASP A 287 -12.39 7.34 0.07
CA ASP A 287 -13.63 8.11 -0.06
C ASP A 287 -13.41 9.42 -0.88
N GLY A 288 -12.17 9.75 -1.24
CA GLY A 288 -11.77 11.02 -1.84
C GLY A 288 -11.97 12.22 -0.92
N ARG A 289 -12.06 12.01 0.40
CA ARG A 289 -12.49 13.01 1.40
C ARG A 289 -11.38 13.96 1.81
N THR A 290 -10.96 14.76 0.84
CA THR A 290 -9.76 15.59 0.88
C THR A 290 -10.02 17.03 0.45
N THR A 291 -9.12 17.93 0.87
CA THR A 291 -9.01 19.30 0.39
C THR A 291 -7.55 19.73 0.47
N VAL A 292 -7.12 20.58 -0.44
CA VAL A 292 -5.73 21.03 -0.56
C VAL A 292 -5.61 22.51 -0.22
N SER A 293 -4.46 22.92 0.32
CA SER A 293 -4.10 24.33 0.51
C SER A 293 -2.63 24.56 0.20
N GLN A 294 -2.27 25.77 -0.21
CA GLN A 294 -0.89 26.19 -0.53
C GLN A 294 0.16 25.85 0.53
N ASN A 295 -0.26 25.76 1.80
CA ASN A 295 0.48 25.25 2.96
C ASN A 295 -0.48 25.18 4.17
N ILE A 296 0.04 24.80 5.34
CA ILE A 296 -0.76 24.51 6.55
C ILE A 296 -1.45 25.76 7.14
N ALA A 297 -0.93 26.95 6.82
CA ALA A 297 -1.51 28.24 7.19
C ALA A 297 -2.42 28.84 6.09
N GLY A 298 -2.54 28.18 4.94
CA GLY A 298 -3.25 28.65 3.75
C GLY A 298 -4.79 28.63 3.85
N PRO A 299 -5.48 29.02 2.78
CA PRO A 299 -6.94 29.01 2.71
C PRO A 299 -7.52 27.59 2.77
N PHE A 300 -7.94 27.15 3.95
CA PHE A 300 -8.58 25.85 4.15
C PHE A 300 -10.07 25.91 3.75
N LEU A 301 -10.49 25.05 2.83
CA LEU A 301 -11.84 25.02 2.25
C LEU A 301 -12.61 23.78 2.69
N THR A 302 -13.94 23.88 2.78
CA THR A 302 -14.82 22.69 2.79
C THR A 302 -16.05 22.92 1.95
N ILE A 303 -16.43 21.91 1.18
CA ILE A 303 -17.70 21.81 0.48
C ILE A 303 -18.58 20.76 1.17
N GLU A 304 -19.84 21.10 1.43
CA GLU A 304 -20.85 20.23 2.05
C GLU A 304 -22.15 20.28 1.23
N ALA A 305 -22.95 19.22 1.22
CA ALA A 305 -24.27 19.23 0.58
C ALA A 305 -25.38 18.66 1.49
N ASP A 306 -26.51 19.37 1.45
CA ASP A 306 -27.86 19.00 1.90
C ASP A 306 -28.63 18.64 0.63
N VAL A 307 -28.78 17.34 0.32
CA VAL A 307 -29.28 16.89 -0.99
C VAL A 307 -30.79 16.69 -1.00
N ASP A 308 -31.40 16.29 0.13
CA ASP A 308 -32.86 16.14 0.25
C ASP A 308 -33.57 17.42 0.72
N GLY A 309 -32.85 18.37 1.33
CA GLY A 309 -33.38 19.65 1.81
C GLY A 309 -33.99 19.59 3.21
N ASP A 310 -33.62 18.65 4.08
CA ASP A 310 -34.04 18.62 5.48
C ASP A 310 -33.26 19.62 6.38
N GLY A 311 -32.09 20.08 5.93
CA GLY A 311 -31.22 21.04 6.62
C GLY A 311 -30.00 20.42 7.32
N VAL A 312 -29.90 19.08 7.36
CA VAL A 312 -28.64 18.36 7.58
C VAL A 312 -27.78 18.45 6.32
N PHE A 313 -26.46 18.35 6.48
CA PHE A 313 -25.51 18.31 5.36
C PHE A 313 -24.72 17.01 5.47
N GLU A 314 -25.27 15.95 4.87
CA GLU A 314 -24.83 14.56 4.98
C GLU A 314 -23.64 14.20 4.08
N ALA A 315 -23.41 14.95 3.01
CA ALA A 315 -22.30 14.74 2.09
C ALA A 315 -21.24 15.84 2.22
N ILE A 316 -19.97 15.45 2.07
CA ILE A 316 -18.81 16.36 2.02
C ILE A 316 -18.00 16.12 0.75
N GLY A 317 -17.11 17.06 0.41
CA GLY A 317 -16.16 16.89 -0.70
C GLY A 317 -15.48 15.52 -0.68
N GLY A 318 -15.53 14.82 -1.81
CA GLY A 318 -15.18 13.41 -1.96
C GLY A 318 -16.40 12.51 -2.21
N ASP A 319 -17.56 12.77 -1.59
CA ASP A 319 -18.71 11.87 -1.62
C ASP A 319 -19.43 11.78 -2.97
N GLU A 320 -19.93 10.59 -3.32
CA GLU A 320 -20.89 10.39 -4.43
C GLU A 320 -22.28 10.08 -3.88
N VAL A 321 -23.23 11.00 -4.10
CA VAL A 321 -24.63 10.85 -3.69
C VAL A 321 -25.47 10.39 -4.89
N VAL A 322 -26.19 9.28 -4.71
CA VAL A 322 -27.13 8.78 -5.72
C VAL A 322 -28.55 9.26 -5.40
N VAL A 323 -29.16 9.99 -6.33
CA VAL A 323 -30.50 10.56 -6.22
C VAL A 323 -31.49 9.86 -7.16
N ALA A 324 -32.78 9.89 -6.84
CA ALA A 324 -33.80 9.21 -7.64
C ALA A 324 -34.05 9.88 -9.01
N ASP A 325 -33.98 11.21 -9.08
CA ASP A 325 -34.17 11.98 -10.30
C ASP A 325 -33.40 13.33 -10.26
N ARG A 326 -33.30 14.01 -11.39
CA ARG A 326 -32.53 15.27 -11.57
C ARG A 326 -33.13 16.48 -10.82
N LYS A 327 -34.38 16.42 -10.38
CA LYS A 327 -35.15 17.54 -9.83
C LYS A 327 -35.10 17.51 -8.30
N LEU A 328 -33.93 17.83 -7.77
CA LEU A 328 -33.67 17.97 -6.35
C LEU A 328 -34.68 18.90 -5.64
N SER A 329 -34.79 18.73 -4.34
CA SER A 329 -35.61 19.57 -3.46
C SER A 329 -35.26 21.06 -3.65
N LYS A 330 -36.28 21.94 -3.70
CA LYS A 330 -36.03 23.41 -3.72
C LYS A 330 -35.29 23.90 -2.46
N LYS A 331 -35.26 23.09 -1.40
CA LYS A 331 -34.50 23.35 -0.19
C LYS A 331 -33.05 22.86 -0.26
N ALA A 332 -32.69 21.93 -1.15
CA ALA A 332 -31.34 21.38 -1.25
C ALA A 332 -30.27 22.47 -1.40
N ARG A 333 -29.16 22.35 -0.67
CA ARG A 333 -28.09 23.36 -0.62
C ARG A 333 -26.73 22.74 -0.79
N LEU A 334 -25.88 23.48 -1.49
CA LEU A 334 -24.44 23.39 -1.34
C LEU A 334 -24.02 24.42 -0.31
N ARG A 335 -23.14 24.06 0.62
CA ARG A 335 -22.47 24.99 1.54
C ARG A 335 -20.98 24.98 1.28
N VAL A 336 -20.43 26.18 1.15
CA VAL A 336 -18.99 26.43 1.08
C VAL A 336 -18.56 27.10 2.38
N LYS A 337 -17.51 26.58 3.03
CA LYS A 337 -16.85 27.23 4.16
C LYS A 337 -15.40 27.50 3.80
N VAL A 338 -14.86 28.58 4.35
CA VAL A 338 -13.44 28.90 4.26
C VAL A 338 -12.90 29.30 5.63
N LYS A 339 -11.65 28.92 5.91
CA LYS A 339 -10.79 29.51 6.95
C LYS A 339 -9.56 30.11 6.27
N GLY A 340 -9.00 31.19 6.82
CA GLY A 340 -7.88 31.92 6.19
C GLY A 340 -8.22 32.69 4.90
N GLY A 341 -9.46 32.67 4.40
CA GLY A 341 -9.82 33.12 3.06
C GLY A 341 -9.83 34.63 2.80
N LYS A 342 -9.40 35.48 3.74
CA LYS A 342 -9.50 36.93 3.60
C LYS A 342 -8.61 37.42 2.44
N GLY A 343 -9.22 37.99 1.41
CA GLY A 343 -8.51 38.51 0.23
C GLY A 343 -8.36 37.51 -0.93
N THR A 344 -8.81 36.25 -0.74
CA THR A 344 -9.01 35.31 -1.85
C THR A 344 -10.26 35.65 -2.65
N THR A 345 -10.32 35.17 -3.90
CA THR A 345 -11.59 34.93 -4.59
C THR A 345 -11.88 33.43 -4.52
N LEU A 346 -13.09 33.06 -4.07
CA LEU A 346 -13.57 31.69 -4.11
C LEU A 346 -14.42 31.49 -5.36
N TYR A 347 -14.10 30.48 -6.14
CA TYR A 347 -14.88 30.06 -7.30
C TYR A 347 -15.53 28.71 -7.00
N VAL A 348 -16.85 28.62 -7.19
CA VAL A 348 -17.56 27.34 -7.17
C VAL A 348 -17.76 26.89 -8.62
N TYR A 349 -17.23 25.74 -8.96
CA TYR A 349 -17.40 25.12 -10.28
C TYR A 349 -18.34 23.92 -10.19
N ALA A 350 -18.97 23.61 -11.32
CA ALA A 350 -19.76 22.41 -11.53
C ALA A 350 -19.52 21.88 -12.95
N ALA A 351 -19.80 20.60 -13.18
CA ALA A 351 -19.64 19.95 -14.48
C ALA A 351 -20.24 20.82 -15.64
N PRO A 352 -19.48 21.10 -16.72
CA PRO A 352 -18.22 20.47 -17.10
C PRO A 352 -16.95 21.07 -16.48
N GLY A 353 -17.03 22.14 -15.67
CA GLY A 353 -15.89 22.73 -14.96
C GLY A 353 -15.52 24.14 -15.42
N ARG A 354 -14.23 24.49 -15.30
CA ARG A 354 -13.68 25.84 -15.56
C ARG A 354 -14.08 26.40 -16.92
N THR A 355 -14.13 25.56 -17.94
CA THR A 355 -14.52 25.89 -19.32
C THR A 355 -15.95 26.42 -19.47
N ALA A 356 -16.84 26.14 -18.52
CA ALA A 356 -18.20 26.71 -18.46
C ALA A 356 -18.32 27.95 -17.55
N GLY A 357 -17.24 28.34 -16.88
CA GLY A 357 -17.21 29.39 -15.87
C GLY A 357 -17.77 28.96 -14.50
N PRO A 358 -17.53 29.76 -13.45
CA PRO A 358 -17.99 29.44 -12.10
C PRO A 358 -19.52 29.61 -11.97
N VAL A 359 -20.17 28.67 -11.27
CA VAL A 359 -21.61 28.76 -10.96
C VAL A 359 -21.91 29.73 -9.81
N ALA A 360 -20.90 30.05 -8.99
CA ALA A 360 -20.93 31.14 -8.02
C ALA A 360 -19.51 31.65 -7.73
N THR A 361 -19.40 32.90 -7.28
CA THR A 361 -18.12 33.53 -6.92
C THR A 361 -18.28 34.35 -5.64
N PHE A 362 -17.36 34.19 -4.69
CA PHE A 362 -17.37 34.89 -3.41
C PHE A 362 -16.02 35.55 -3.13
N ARG A 363 -16.00 36.61 -2.31
CA ARG A 363 -14.77 37.33 -1.90
C ARG A 363 -14.81 37.56 -0.39
N PRO A 364 -14.19 36.68 0.43
CA PRO A 364 -14.30 36.76 1.89
C PRO A 364 -13.67 38.04 2.44
N GLN A 365 -14.43 38.73 3.29
CA GLN A 365 -14.04 39.97 3.96
C GLN A 365 -13.35 39.69 5.31
N LYS A 366 -13.68 38.54 5.91
CA LYS A 366 -13.11 37.96 7.13
C LYS A 366 -12.31 36.71 6.78
N ALA A 367 -11.45 36.27 7.70
CA ALA A 367 -10.68 35.03 7.52
C ALA A 367 -11.58 33.78 7.47
N ASN A 368 -12.66 33.77 8.26
CA ASN A 368 -13.59 32.65 8.35
C ASN A 368 -14.99 33.10 7.89
N GLU A 369 -15.49 32.50 6.80
CA GLU A 369 -16.83 32.78 6.25
C GLU A 369 -17.51 31.49 5.76
N THR A 370 -18.81 31.60 5.46
CA THR A 370 -19.65 30.49 5.00
C THR A 370 -20.71 31.02 4.06
N TYR A 371 -20.89 30.34 2.92
CA TYR A 371 -21.85 30.67 1.88
C TYR A 371 -22.73 29.47 1.59
N GLU A 372 -24.00 29.69 1.31
CA GLU A 372 -24.94 28.66 0.86
C GLU A 372 -25.57 29.06 -0.46
N LEU A 373 -25.71 28.09 -1.37
CA LEU A 373 -26.30 28.26 -2.69
C LEU A 373 -27.23 27.08 -3.03
N PRO A 374 -28.24 27.26 -3.91
CA PRO A 374 -29.15 26.19 -4.28
C PRO A 374 -28.41 25.05 -5.01
N LEU A 375 -28.57 23.81 -4.54
CA LEU A 375 -28.05 22.64 -5.22
C LEU A 375 -29.00 22.24 -6.37
N VAL A 376 -28.46 22.04 -7.57
CA VAL A 376 -29.23 21.69 -8.77
C VAL A 376 -28.49 20.68 -9.64
N MET A 377 -29.21 19.90 -10.45
CA MET A 377 -28.63 19.10 -11.53
C MET A 377 -29.12 19.63 -12.89
N LYS A 378 -28.25 19.65 -13.89
CA LYS A 378 -28.53 20.17 -15.24
C LYS A 378 -27.90 19.26 -16.29
N GLY A 379 -28.60 19.04 -17.41
CA GLY A 379 -28.07 18.34 -18.59
C GLY A 379 -27.93 16.82 -18.43
N THR A 380 -27.03 16.39 -17.55
CA THR A 380 -26.54 15.00 -17.40
C THR A 380 -27.13 14.28 -16.18
N ASP A 381 -27.03 12.94 -16.19
CA ASP A 381 -27.33 12.08 -15.03
C ASP A 381 -26.16 11.95 -14.06
N HIS A 382 -24.98 12.45 -14.44
CA HIS A 382 -23.80 12.54 -13.59
C HIS A 382 -23.29 13.97 -13.61
N SER A 383 -23.15 14.58 -12.44
CA SER A 383 -22.66 15.94 -12.24
C SER A 383 -21.78 15.99 -11.01
N TRP A 384 -21.08 17.09 -10.81
CA TRP A 384 -20.20 17.30 -9.67
C TRP A 384 -20.09 18.79 -9.34
N TYR A 385 -19.72 19.12 -8.10
CA TYR A 385 -19.47 20.47 -7.62
C TYR A 385 -18.17 20.52 -6.83
N ARG A 386 -17.32 21.52 -7.06
CA ARG A 386 -16.08 21.76 -6.28
C ARG A 386 -15.87 23.25 -6.01
N VAL A 387 -14.96 23.57 -5.09
CA VAL A 387 -14.51 24.93 -4.79
C VAL A 387 -13.01 25.04 -5.00
N GLU A 388 -12.55 26.16 -5.55
CA GLU A 388 -11.14 26.59 -5.42
C GLU A 388 -11.04 28.02 -4.89
N ALA A 389 -9.93 28.32 -4.22
CA ALA A 389 -9.54 29.66 -3.78
C ALA A 389 -8.34 30.12 -4.60
N ARG A 390 -8.42 31.30 -5.21
CA ARG A 390 -7.30 31.93 -5.92
C ARG A 390 -6.99 33.32 -5.36
N SER A 391 -5.73 33.74 -5.46
CA SER A 391 -5.29 35.09 -5.09
C SER A 391 -3.93 35.44 -5.70
N PRO A 392 -3.56 36.73 -5.83
CA PRO A 392 -2.21 37.13 -6.24
C PRO A 392 -1.10 36.55 -5.33
N GLY A 393 0.14 36.54 -5.81
CA GLY A 393 1.35 36.15 -5.06
C GLY A 393 2.31 35.30 -5.91
N SER A 394 3.08 34.42 -5.26
CA SER A 394 3.92 33.40 -5.93
C SER A 394 3.10 32.47 -6.83
N ALA A 395 3.75 31.83 -7.82
CA ALA A 395 3.15 30.76 -8.62
C ALA A 395 2.61 29.62 -7.72
N SER A 396 1.63 28.84 -8.20
CA SER A 396 1.11 27.68 -7.47
C SER A 396 1.90 26.38 -7.66
N GLY A 397 2.78 26.33 -8.66
CA GLY A 397 3.76 25.28 -8.94
C GLY A 397 4.84 25.83 -9.89
N SER A 398 5.94 25.11 -10.14
CA SER A 398 7.06 25.63 -10.93
C SER A 398 6.84 25.70 -12.44
N GLU A 399 5.85 24.98 -12.98
CA GLU A 399 5.50 25.07 -14.41
C GLU A 399 4.24 25.94 -14.67
N ALA A 400 3.50 26.29 -13.62
CA ALA A 400 2.37 27.22 -13.70
C ALA A 400 2.81 28.62 -14.17
N ASP A 401 1.99 29.28 -15.01
CA ASP A 401 2.29 30.63 -15.51
C ASP A 401 2.42 31.65 -14.35
N PRO A 402 3.63 32.22 -14.11
CA PRO A 402 3.86 33.15 -13.01
C PRO A 402 3.18 34.52 -13.24
N ASN A 403 2.64 34.78 -14.43
CA ASN A 403 1.94 36.01 -14.77
C ASN A 403 0.44 35.95 -14.46
N LEU A 404 -0.12 34.80 -14.06
CA LEU A 404 -1.54 34.69 -13.69
C LEU A 404 -1.86 35.62 -12.50
N PRO A 405 -2.88 36.50 -12.62
CA PRO A 405 -3.18 37.51 -11.62
C PRO A 405 -3.77 36.92 -10.32
N ASP A 406 -4.39 35.74 -10.40
CA ASP A 406 -4.82 34.95 -9.25
C ASP A 406 -4.35 33.49 -9.38
N GLN A 407 -3.43 33.11 -8.51
CA GLN A 407 -2.77 31.81 -8.43
C GLN A 407 -3.56 30.86 -7.51
N LEU A 408 -3.51 29.54 -7.76
CA LEU A 408 -4.27 28.55 -6.97
C LEU A 408 -3.73 28.44 -5.54
N ARG A 409 -4.59 28.66 -4.53
CA ARG A 409 -4.23 28.60 -3.09
C ARG A 409 -4.87 27.47 -2.32
N GLY A 410 -5.80 26.75 -2.94
CA GLY A 410 -6.46 25.60 -2.35
C GLY A 410 -7.71 25.19 -3.11
N ALA A 411 -8.09 23.92 -3.00
CA ALA A 411 -9.25 23.34 -3.67
C ALA A 411 -9.89 22.22 -2.83
N THR A 412 -11.15 21.93 -3.06
CA THR A 412 -11.86 20.80 -2.44
C THR A 412 -11.99 19.64 -3.42
N SER A 413 -11.92 18.40 -2.93
CA SER A 413 -12.51 17.27 -3.67
C SER A 413 -13.97 17.55 -4.00
N PRO A 414 -14.46 17.16 -5.18
CA PRO A 414 -15.82 17.43 -5.58
C PRO A 414 -16.84 16.62 -4.76
N ILE A 415 -18.06 17.16 -4.61
CA ILE A 415 -19.24 16.35 -4.32
C ILE A 415 -19.81 15.89 -5.65
N PHE A 416 -19.90 14.57 -5.86
CA PHE A 416 -20.51 13.98 -7.04
C PHE A 416 -22.00 13.72 -6.82
N LEU A 417 -22.81 13.99 -7.84
CA LEU A 417 -24.25 13.69 -7.89
C LEU A 417 -24.53 12.76 -9.08
N SER A 418 -25.16 11.63 -8.82
CA SER A 418 -25.48 10.61 -9.84
C SER A 418 -26.96 10.20 -9.76
N VAL A 419 -27.63 10.04 -10.91
CA VAL A 419 -29.07 9.75 -10.97
C VAL A 419 -29.34 8.26 -11.18
N GLY A 420 -30.15 7.66 -10.30
CA GLY A 420 -30.62 6.28 -10.36
C GLY A 420 -29.56 5.21 -10.05
N ALA A 421 -28.33 5.39 -10.53
CA ALA A 421 -27.18 4.53 -10.28
C ALA A 421 -25.90 5.36 -10.10
N PRO A 422 -24.89 4.85 -9.36
CA PRO A 422 -23.56 5.46 -9.31
C PRO A 422 -22.88 5.54 -10.69
N ALA A 423 -21.91 6.44 -10.86
CA ALA A 423 -21.22 6.60 -12.13
C ALA A 423 -20.32 5.40 -12.51
N VAL A 424 -20.31 5.09 -13.80
CA VAL A 424 -19.39 4.15 -14.45
C VAL A 424 -18.37 4.97 -15.25
N PRO A 425 -17.05 4.73 -15.11
CA PRO A 425 -16.04 5.46 -15.85
C PRO A 425 -16.06 5.11 -17.34
N LYS A 426 -15.74 6.08 -18.18
CA LYS A 426 -15.62 5.94 -19.63
C LYS A 426 -14.17 6.23 -20.05
N PRO A 427 -13.27 5.24 -20.01
CA PRO A 427 -11.92 5.39 -20.54
C PRO A 427 -11.94 5.51 -22.07
N GLU A 428 -10.84 6.00 -22.64
CA GLU A 428 -10.67 6.06 -24.09
C GLU A 428 -10.43 4.64 -24.65
N ILE A 429 -9.66 3.82 -23.92
CA ILE A 429 -9.48 2.39 -24.18
C ILE A 429 -10.13 1.58 -23.06
N ALA A 430 -11.17 0.81 -23.41
CA ALA A 430 -11.86 -0.05 -22.44
C ALA A 430 -11.00 -1.23 -21.95
N LEU A 431 -11.18 -1.59 -20.68
CA LEU A 431 -10.57 -2.79 -20.10
C LEU A 431 -11.08 -4.08 -20.78
N PRO A 432 -10.25 -5.14 -20.85
CA PRO A 432 -10.71 -6.46 -21.27
C PRO A 432 -11.88 -6.96 -20.42
N VAL A 433 -12.83 -7.61 -21.13
CA VAL A 433 -13.98 -8.29 -20.53
C VAL A 433 -13.46 -9.32 -19.50
N ALA A 434 -13.89 -9.16 -18.25
CA ALA A 434 -13.48 -10.04 -17.16
C ALA A 434 -13.92 -11.49 -17.41
N ASP A 435 -13.10 -12.46 -17.01
CA ASP A 435 -13.49 -13.86 -17.05
C ASP A 435 -14.57 -14.15 -15.99
N THR A 436 -15.80 -14.41 -16.44
CA THR A 436 -16.96 -14.72 -15.58
C THR A 436 -17.24 -16.21 -15.48
N ARG A 437 -16.38 -17.10 -16.00
CA ARG A 437 -16.55 -18.56 -15.85
C ARG A 437 -16.57 -18.95 -14.37
N ALA A 438 -17.31 -19.99 -14.03
CA ALA A 438 -17.34 -20.50 -12.66
C ALA A 438 -16.10 -21.35 -12.36
N ASP A 439 -15.40 -21.05 -11.26
CA ASP A 439 -14.40 -21.93 -10.65
C ASP A 439 -15.00 -22.67 -9.43
N LYS A 440 -14.18 -23.46 -8.75
CA LYS A 440 -14.59 -24.27 -7.59
C LYS A 440 -14.51 -23.52 -6.25
N ALA A 441 -14.24 -22.21 -6.25
CA ALA A 441 -13.94 -21.49 -5.03
C ALA A 441 -15.20 -21.08 -4.25
N THR A 442 -15.12 -21.12 -2.92
CA THR A 442 -16.25 -20.89 -2.00
C THR A 442 -15.93 -19.77 -1.02
N LEU A 443 -16.89 -18.87 -0.76
CA LEU A 443 -16.69 -17.73 0.15
C LEU A 443 -16.48 -18.21 1.59
N VAL A 444 -15.37 -17.85 2.21
CA VAL A 444 -15.03 -18.24 3.59
C VAL A 444 -14.79 -17.07 4.55
N ALA A 445 -14.45 -15.86 4.10
CA ALA A 445 -14.46 -14.67 4.98
C ALA A 445 -14.72 -13.37 4.21
N GLY A 446 -15.12 -12.32 4.95
CA GLY A 446 -15.38 -10.98 4.43
C GLY A 446 -16.82 -10.75 3.95
N GLU A 447 -17.14 -9.50 3.68
CA GLU A 447 -18.45 -9.00 3.26
C GLU A 447 -18.27 -8.00 2.11
N GLN A 448 -19.27 -7.85 1.24
CA GLN A 448 -19.25 -6.88 0.15
C GLN A 448 -19.14 -5.44 0.72
N GLY A 449 -18.34 -4.59 0.07
CA GLY A 449 -18.04 -3.23 0.49
C GLY A 449 -17.01 -3.11 1.62
N LYS A 450 -16.33 -4.20 1.99
CA LYS A 450 -15.26 -4.24 3.01
C LYS A 450 -14.07 -5.04 2.52
N PHE A 451 -12.89 -4.74 3.06
CA PHE A 451 -11.71 -5.54 2.88
C PHE A 451 -11.64 -6.69 3.90
N THR A 452 -11.36 -7.90 3.43
CA THR A 452 -10.93 -9.04 4.23
C THR A 452 -9.96 -9.89 3.40
N GLY A 453 -8.73 -10.01 3.86
CA GLY A 453 -7.61 -10.57 3.10
C GLY A 453 -6.45 -11.00 4.00
N PHE A 454 -5.25 -11.10 3.42
CA PHE A 454 -4.03 -11.57 4.11
C PHE A 454 -4.27 -12.88 4.90
N SER A 455 -4.97 -13.81 4.27
CA SER A 455 -5.47 -15.02 4.90
C SER A 455 -4.44 -16.15 4.95
N ASP A 456 -4.51 -16.96 5.99
CA ASP A 456 -3.70 -18.18 6.14
C ASP A 456 -4.57 -19.38 6.56
N VAL A 457 -4.09 -20.60 6.29
CA VAL A 457 -4.86 -21.84 6.36
C VAL A 457 -4.06 -23.02 6.92
N ALA A 458 -4.69 -23.82 7.79
CA ALA A 458 -4.14 -25.09 8.26
C ALA A 458 -5.21 -26.19 8.27
N VAL A 459 -4.85 -27.41 7.88
CA VAL A 459 -5.76 -28.57 7.79
C VAL A 459 -5.41 -29.59 8.89
N SER A 460 -6.33 -29.79 9.83
CA SER A 460 -6.18 -30.78 10.91
C SER A 460 -7.22 -31.89 10.73
N GLY A 461 -6.77 -33.00 10.15
CA GLY A 461 -7.56 -34.21 9.89
C GLY A 461 -8.72 -34.01 8.92
N LYS A 462 -9.86 -33.49 9.41
CA LYS A 462 -11.05 -33.17 8.60
C LYS A 462 -11.56 -31.73 8.81
N ASN A 463 -10.89 -30.94 9.64
CA ASN A 463 -11.19 -29.53 9.85
C ASN A 463 -10.22 -28.66 9.05
N THR A 464 -10.71 -27.57 8.47
CA THR A 464 -9.85 -26.49 7.96
C THR A 464 -9.95 -25.31 8.91
N HIS A 465 -8.81 -24.80 9.34
CA HIS A 465 -8.64 -23.65 10.22
C HIS A 465 -8.20 -22.48 9.35
N LEU A 466 -8.87 -21.32 9.48
CA LEU A 466 -8.64 -20.16 8.63
C LEU A 466 -8.45 -18.92 9.51
N VAL A 467 -7.50 -18.08 9.16
CA VAL A 467 -7.31 -16.74 9.74
C VAL A 467 -7.25 -15.69 8.65
N ALA A 468 -7.59 -14.44 8.96
CA ALA A 468 -7.54 -13.31 8.03
C ALA A 468 -7.47 -11.97 8.77
N GLU A 469 -7.00 -10.93 8.08
CA GLU A 469 -7.29 -9.54 8.42
C GLU A 469 -8.69 -9.17 7.94
N LEU A 470 -9.47 -8.52 8.81
CA LEU A 470 -10.75 -7.87 8.51
C LEU A 470 -10.57 -6.37 8.77
N HIS A 471 -10.86 -5.53 7.78
CA HIS A 471 -10.82 -4.08 7.97
C HIS A 471 -12.23 -3.57 8.30
N GLU A 472 -12.37 -3.17 9.56
CA GLU A 472 -13.47 -2.33 10.03
C GLU A 472 -13.05 -0.87 9.88
N LYS A 473 -14.03 0.05 9.85
CA LYS A 473 -13.75 1.50 9.83
C LYS A 473 -12.79 1.86 10.97
N GLN A 474 -11.67 2.50 10.65
CA GLN A 474 -10.59 2.85 11.58
C GLN A 474 -9.85 1.68 12.28
N ALA A 475 -10.11 0.42 11.94
CA ALA A 475 -9.53 -0.72 12.68
C ALA A 475 -9.29 -1.98 11.83
N THR A 476 -8.05 -2.44 11.77
CA THR A 476 -7.70 -3.78 11.28
C THR A 476 -7.79 -4.81 12.42
N LYS A 477 -8.51 -5.91 12.17
CA LYS A 477 -8.77 -7.01 13.11
C LYS A 477 -8.27 -8.34 12.58
N VAL A 478 -7.48 -9.07 13.36
CA VAL A 478 -7.31 -10.52 13.13
C VAL A 478 -8.58 -11.27 13.56
N ILE A 479 -9.13 -12.05 12.63
CA ILE A 479 -10.24 -12.98 12.83
C ILE A 479 -9.84 -14.44 12.55
N TYR A 480 -10.57 -15.38 13.15
CA TYR A 480 -10.45 -16.82 12.94
C TYR A 480 -11.79 -17.45 12.56
N ARG A 481 -11.79 -18.47 11.71
CA ARG A 481 -12.93 -19.35 11.39
C ARG A 481 -12.49 -20.81 11.26
N ARG A 482 -13.45 -21.74 11.43
CA ARG A 482 -13.25 -23.17 11.15
C ARG A 482 -14.29 -23.67 10.14
N LEU A 483 -13.83 -24.40 9.13
CA LEU A 483 -14.69 -25.27 8.32
C LEU A 483 -14.64 -26.66 8.94
N ASP A 484 -15.79 -27.18 9.39
CA ASP A 484 -15.85 -28.49 10.03
C ASP A 484 -15.88 -29.66 9.03
N SER A 485 -15.76 -30.88 9.56
CA SER A 485 -15.80 -32.14 8.80
C SER A 485 -17.10 -32.43 8.03
N LYS A 486 -18.12 -31.57 8.16
CA LYS A 486 -19.38 -31.60 7.38
C LYS A 486 -19.49 -30.43 6.40
N GLY A 487 -18.41 -29.68 6.17
CA GLY A 487 -18.39 -28.50 5.32
C GLY A 487 -19.10 -27.28 5.92
N ARG A 488 -19.34 -27.25 7.24
CA ARG A 488 -20.03 -26.14 7.91
C ARG A 488 -19.02 -25.16 8.47
N LEU A 489 -19.15 -23.91 8.08
CA LEU A 489 -18.25 -22.82 8.46
C LEU A 489 -18.74 -22.12 9.73
N THR A 490 -17.90 -21.99 10.75
CA THR A 490 -18.27 -21.35 12.03
C THR A 490 -18.55 -19.85 11.88
N LYS A 491 -19.18 -19.25 12.89
CA LYS A 491 -19.06 -17.80 13.12
C LYS A 491 -17.57 -17.42 13.30
N ALA A 492 -17.23 -16.17 12.98
CA ALA A 492 -15.89 -15.65 13.19
C ALA A 492 -15.61 -15.37 14.67
N LEU A 493 -14.36 -15.59 15.09
CA LEU A 493 -13.83 -15.22 16.40
C LEU A 493 -12.77 -14.14 16.21
N THR A 494 -12.92 -12.97 16.84
CA THR A 494 -11.95 -11.87 16.77
C THR A 494 -10.83 -12.09 17.79
N LEU A 495 -9.65 -12.53 17.32
CA LEU A 495 -8.51 -12.87 18.19
C LEU A 495 -7.75 -11.65 18.70
N SER A 496 -7.77 -10.57 17.91
CA SER A 496 -7.21 -9.24 18.22
C SER A 496 -7.91 -8.49 19.37
N GLN A 497 -8.98 -9.05 19.93
CA GLN A 497 -9.76 -8.49 21.05
C GLN A 497 -10.17 -7.02 20.82
N ARG A 498 -9.56 -6.08 21.55
CA ARG A 498 -9.84 -4.64 21.48
C ARG A 498 -8.88 -3.88 20.56
N SER A 499 -7.79 -4.48 20.08
CA SER A 499 -6.82 -3.79 19.24
C SER A 499 -7.43 -3.36 17.90
N ALA A 500 -6.90 -2.30 17.31
CA ALA A 500 -7.29 -1.76 16.00
C ALA A 500 -6.17 -1.92 14.94
N THR A 501 -5.06 -2.56 15.32
CA THR A 501 -3.76 -2.53 14.62
C THR A 501 -3.18 -3.93 14.42
N ALA A 502 -4.02 -4.97 14.37
CA ALA A 502 -3.61 -6.37 14.42
C ALA A 502 -3.51 -6.98 13.02
N ARG A 503 -2.29 -7.25 12.53
CA ARG A 503 -1.99 -7.59 11.12
C ARG A 503 -1.25 -8.92 10.92
N PHE A 504 -1.26 -9.40 9.68
CA PHE A 504 -0.55 -10.57 9.15
C PHE A 504 -0.63 -11.82 10.03
N PRO A 505 -1.82 -12.40 10.21
CA PRO A 505 -1.98 -13.62 10.98
C PRO A 505 -1.40 -14.83 10.23
N ARG A 506 -0.91 -15.82 10.99
CA ARG A 506 -0.57 -17.17 10.51
C ARG A 506 -1.09 -18.24 11.46
N VAL A 507 -1.40 -19.43 10.96
CA VAL A 507 -2.08 -20.50 11.71
C VAL A 507 -1.44 -21.88 11.50
N VAL A 508 -1.36 -22.67 12.58
CA VAL A 508 -1.07 -24.11 12.53
C VAL A 508 -2.00 -24.89 13.46
N ALA A 509 -2.29 -26.14 13.11
CA ALA A 509 -3.22 -26.98 13.87
C ALA A 509 -2.79 -28.45 13.87
N THR A 510 -2.97 -29.13 15.00
CA THR A 510 -2.80 -30.59 15.14
C THR A 510 -3.77 -31.13 16.18
N GLY A 511 -4.59 -32.13 15.80
CA GLY A 511 -5.70 -32.60 16.63
C GLY A 511 -6.62 -31.45 17.05
N ASP A 512 -6.81 -31.29 18.36
CA ASP A 512 -7.58 -30.20 18.98
C ASP A 512 -6.73 -28.95 19.31
N ASN A 513 -5.41 -28.97 19.09
CA ASN A 513 -4.58 -27.79 19.29
C ASN A 513 -4.57 -26.91 18.03
N VAL A 514 -4.77 -25.60 18.21
CA VAL A 514 -4.65 -24.59 17.14
C VAL A 514 -3.86 -23.41 17.70
N TRP A 515 -2.85 -22.96 16.98
CA TRP A 515 -2.10 -21.75 17.30
C TRP A 515 -2.29 -20.72 16.21
N VAL A 516 -2.47 -19.46 16.61
CA VAL A 516 -2.49 -18.32 15.70
C VAL A 516 -1.49 -17.28 16.20
N VAL A 517 -0.57 -16.88 15.35
CA VAL A 517 0.39 -15.80 15.59
C VAL A 517 0.03 -14.59 14.70
N TRP A 518 0.28 -13.37 15.17
CA TRP A 518 0.12 -12.14 14.38
C TRP A 518 0.99 -11.01 14.94
N GLN A 519 1.16 -9.91 14.19
CA GLN A 519 1.79 -8.68 14.69
C GLN A 519 0.72 -7.66 15.12
N ASP A 520 0.95 -6.91 16.18
CA ASP A 520 -0.04 -5.97 16.71
C ASP A 520 0.60 -4.77 17.40
N GLU A 521 0.17 -3.55 17.08
CA GLU A 521 0.60 -2.33 17.80
C GLU A 521 -0.23 -2.06 19.08
N LEU A 522 -1.15 -2.95 19.42
CA LEU A 522 -2.03 -2.85 20.59
C LEU A 522 -2.87 -1.55 20.63
N GLY A 523 -3.20 -1.01 19.44
CA GLY A 523 -3.89 0.26 19.27
C GLY A 523 -3.01 1.50 19.45
N LYS A 524 -1.69 1.41 19.22
CA LYS A 524 -0.72 2.51 19.39
C LYS A 524 0.23 2.64 18.20
N GLU A 525 -0.24 3.32 17.15
CA GLU A 525 0.53 3.60 15.93
C GLU A 525 1.68 4.63 16.14
N GLN A 526 1.88 5.13 17.37
CA GLN A 526 2.81 6.22 17.72
C GLN A 526 3.53 5.97 19.05
N PRO A 527 4.87 5.76 19.04
CA PRO A 527 5.66 5.39 17.85
C PRO A 527 5.23 4.03 17.31
N HIS A 528 5.30 3.86 15.98
CA HIS A 528 4.99 2.59 15.32
C HIS A 528 5.92 1.46 15.83
N GLN A 529 5.38 0.59 16.68
CA GLN A 529 6.12 -0.46 17.41
C GLN A 529 5.28 -1.74 17.54
N PRO A 530 5.00 -2.45 16.43
CA PRO A 530 4.28 -3.71 16.43
C PRO A 530 5.00 -4.79 17.24
N VAL A 531 4.22 -5.67 17.87
CA VAL A 531 4.69 -6.77 18.70
C VAL A 531 4.09 -8.10 18.25
N ILE A 532 4.83 -9.19 18.38
CA ILE A 532 4.32 -10.53 18.02
C ILE A 532 3.46 -11.09 19.16
N LEU A 533 2.22 -11.42 18.85
CA LEU A 533 1.26 -12.05 19.76
C LEU A 533 0.95 -13.48 19.30
N LEU A 534 0.78 -14.40 20.25
CA LEU A 534 0.41 -15.80 20.02
C LEU A 534 -0.84 -16.16 20.85
N ALA A 535 -1.88 -16.69 20.21
CA ALA A 535 -3.03 -17.30 20.88
C ALA A 535 -3.06 -18.81 20.65
N GLN A 536 -3.58 -19.57 21.62
CA GLN A 536 -3.75 -21.02 21.55
C GLN A 536 -5.21 -21.40 21.85
N SER A 537 -5.78 -22.25 21.01
CA SER A 537 -6.90 -23.13 21.31
C SER A 537 -6.41 -24.53 21.68
N THR A 538 -7.13 -25.20 22.58
CA THR A 538 -6.95 -26.63 22.90
C THR A 538 -8.30 -27.36 22.87
N ASP A 539 -9.21 -26.90 22.01
CA ASP A 539 -10.59 -27.39 21.84
C ASP A 539 -11.02 -27.42 20.36
N GLY A 540 -10.05 -27.65 19.47
CA GLY A 540 -10.23 -27.70 18.02
C GLY A 540 -10.55 -26.34 17.40
N GLY A 541 -10.23 -25.24 18.07
CA GLY A 541 -10.62 -23.88 17.64
C GLY A 541 -12.07 -23.53 17.96
N HIS A 542 -12.65 -24.07 19.03
CA HIS A 542 -13.94 -23.60 19.56
C HIS A 542 -13.78 -22.32 20.41
N SER A 543 -12.67 -22.20 21.14
CA SER A 543 -12.27 -21.01 21.90
C SER A 543 -10.75 -20.84 21.91
N PHE A 544 -10.28 -19.63 22.23
CA PHE A 544 -8.86 -19.32 22.33
C PHE A 544 -8.54 -18.71 23.70
N LYS A 545 -7.37 -19.05 24.24
CA LYS A 545 -6.78 -18.43 25.43
C LYS A 545 -6.42 -16.97 25.14
N SER A 546 -6.25 -16.15 26.19
CA SER A 546 -5.75 -14.78 26.02
C SER A 546 -4.36 -14.78 25.35
N PRO A 547 -4.07 -13.86 24.42
CA PRO A 547 -2.82 -13.89 23.67
C PRO A 547 -1.60 -13.58 24.56
N VAL A 548 -0.47 -14.20 24.26
CA VAL A 548 0.82 -13.92 24.91
C VAL A 548 1.75 -13.14 23.97
N LYS A 549 2.40 -12.10 24.48
CA LYS A 549 3.41 -11.32 23.74
C LYS A 549 4.75 -12.08 23.73
N LEU A 550 5.27 -12.37 22.53
CA LEU A 550 6.53 -13.09 22.32
C LEU A 550 7.73 -12.15 22.21
N SER A 551 7.67 -11.17 21.30
CA SER A 551 8.75 -10.19 21.12
C SER A 551 8.87 -9.26 22.33
N LYS A 552 10.09 -8.89 22.72
CA LYS A 552 10.38 -8.11 23.94
C LYS A 552 11.27 -6.88 23.71
N GLY A 553 11.71 -6.67 22.48
CA GLY A 553 12.47 -5.49 22.08
C GLY A 553 11.65 -4.19 22.10
N LYS A 554 12.33 -3.09 21.73
CA LYS A 554 11.72 -1.77 21.46
C LYS A 554 11.68 -1.44 19.96
N GLY A 555 12.00 -2.41 19.11
CA GLY A 555 11.92 -2.30 17.65
C GLY A 555 10.54 -2.68 17.14
N ARG A 556 10.43 -2.72 15.81
CA ARG A 556 9.25 -3.12 15.06
C ARG A 556 9.31 -4.63 14.84
N ALA A 557 8.50 -5.41 15.55
CA ALA A 557 8.45 -6.86 15.40
C ALA A 557 7.30 -7.24 14.45
N ILE A 558 7.65 -7.70 13.25
CA ILE A 558 6.76 -7.84 12.09
C ILE A 558 6.96 -9.17 11.35
N ASN A 559 6.09 -9.44 10.37
CA ASN A 559 6.16 -10.57 9.44
C ASN A 559 6.35 -11.93 10.15
N PRO A 560 5.44 -12.31 11.08
CA PRO A 560 5.55 -13.58 11.79
C PRO A 560 5.24 -14.78 10.88
N ALA A 561 5.97 -15.87 11.08
CA ALA A 561 5.67 -17.19 10.55
C ALA A 561 5.72 -18.25 11.65
N ILE A 562 5.02 -19.37 11.44
CA ILE A 562 4.83 -20.41 12.46
C ILE A 562 4.82 -21.80 11.83
N ALA A 563 5.50 -22.74 12.48
CA ALA A 563 5.43 -24.17 12.21
C ALA A 563 5.30 -24.94 13.53
N LEU A 564 5.04 -26.24 13.46
CA LEU A 564 5.07 -27.13 14.63
C LEU A 564 6.39 -27.88 14.69
N LEU A 565 7.05 -27.86 15.85
CA LEU A 565 8.17 -28.76 16.14
C LEU A 565 7.67 -30.16 16.49
N ASP A 566 6.55 -30.22 17.21
CA ASP A 566 5.78 -31.42 17.53
C ASP A 566 4.33 -30.99 17.86
N ASP A 567 3.47 -31.94 18.24
CA ASP A 567 2.04 -31.69 18.52
C ASP A 567 1.71 -30.70 19.67
N ARG A 568 2.73 -30.09 20.30
CA ARG A 568 2.57 -29.18 21.45
C ARG A 568 3.43 -27.92 21.37
N HIS A 569 4.53 -27.92 20.61
CA HIS A 569 5.53 -26.86 20.62
C HIS A 569 5.58 -26.12 19.26
N PRO A 570 4.94 -24.95 19.12
CA PRO A 570 5.10 -24.14 17.92
C PRO A 570 6.47 -23.46 17.91
N LEU A 571 7.11 -23.47 16.75
CA LEU A 571 8.26 -22.65 16.40
C LEU A 571 7.73 -21.41 15.68
N ILE A 572 8.00 -20.23 16.24
CA ILE A 572 7.66 -18.93 15.63
C ILE A 572 8.95 -18.23 15.20
N ALA A 573 8.92 -17.64 14.00
CA ALA A 573 9.93 -16.72 13.47
C ALA A 573 9.30 -15.36 13.18
N TRP A 574 10.06 -14.26 13.24
CA TRP A 574 9.63 -12.90 12.88
C TRP A 574 10.82 -12.00 12.58
N SER A 575 10.62 -10.90 11.84
CA SER A 575 11.62 -9.85 11.65
C SER A 575 11.49 -8.78 12.75
N ASP A 576 12.61 -8.32 13.32
CA ASP A 576 12.63 -7.37 14.45
C ASP A 576 13.84 -6.43 14.32
N ASN A 577 13.61 -5.11 14.26
CA ASN A 577 14.69 -4.12 14.15
C ASN A 577 15.23 -3.60 15.49
N SER A 578 14.95 -4.28 16.61
CA SER A 578 15.43 -3.86 17.94
C SER A 578 16.96 -3.91 18.13
N GLY A 579 17.71 -4.49 17.18
CA GLY A 579 19.16 -4.43 17.11
C GLY A 579 19.73 -3.27 16.26
N GLY A 580 18.88 -2.47 15.61
CA GLY A 580 19.28 -1.50 14.57
C GLY A 580 18.68 -1.93 13.23
N ALA A 581 19.43 -2.71 12.46
CA ALA A 581 18.92 -3.36 11.25
C ALA A 581 17.81 -4.38 11.56
N PHE A 582 16.98 -4.70 10.56
CA PHE A 582 15.99 -5.79 10.69
C PHE A 582 16.68 -7.15 10.69
N ASP A 583 16.43 -7.95 11.73
CA ASP A 583 16.92 -9.33 11.83
C ASP A 583 15.77 -10.31 12.08
N VAL A 584 15.93 -11.55 11.62
CA VAL A 584 15.03 -12.65 11.96
C VAL A 584 15.34 -13.17 13.36
N PHE A 585 14.32 -13.19 14.21
CA PHE A 585 14.32 -13.82 15.52
C PHE A 585 13.45 -15.09 15.49
N ALA A 586 13.86 -16.11 16.25
CA ALA A 586 13.16 -17.38 16.35
C ALA A 586 12.99 -17.85 17.80
N GLN A 587 11.85 -18.47 18.12
CA GLN A 587 11.59 -19.11 19.42
C GLN A 587 10.68 -20.33 19.29
N ILE A 588 11.08 -21.47 19.89
CA ILE A 588 10.20 -22.62 20.13
C ILE A 588 9.51 -22.44 21.48
N VAL A 589 8.20 -22.16 21.46
CA VAL A 589 7.44 -21.86 22.67
C VAL A 589 7.27 -23.14 23.51
N GLY A 590 7.56 -23.02 24.81
CA GLY A 590 7.60 -24.14 25.75
C GLY A 590 8.97 -24.83 25.89
N ILE A 591 9.92 -24.57 24.98
CA ILE A 591 11.28 -25.13 25.02
C ILE A 591 12.33 -24.04 25.21
N ASP A 592 12.31 -23.00 24.38
CA ASP A 592 13.31 -21.91 24.43
C ASP A 592 12.94 -20.85 25.47
N LYS A 593 13.90 -20.47 26.32
CA LYS A 593 13.73 -19.48 27.40
C LYS A 593 13.43 -18.07 26.88
N ALA A 594 13.91 -17.75 25.68
CA ALA A 594 13.73 -16.48 24.99
C ALA A 594 13.94 -16.68 23.48
N ALA A 595 13.57 -15.68 22.69
CA ALA A 595 13.91 -15.62 21.27
C ALA A 595 15.42 -15.49 21.05
N VAL A 596 15.88 -15.99 19.90
CA VAL A 596 17.28 -15.90 19.45
C VAL A 596 17.29 -15.22 18.08
N ASN A 597 18.13 -14.20 17.89
CA ASN A 597 18.44 -13.64 16.58
C ASN A 597 19.27 -14.65 15.79
N ILE A 598 18.82 -15.01 14.58
CA ILE A 598 19.45 -16.06 13.75
C ILE A 598 20.11 -15.51 12.47
N SER A 599 19.81 -14.28 12.07
CA SER A 599 20.33 -13.67 10.84
C SER A 599 21.56 -12.79 11.03
N ALA A 600 21.77 -12.19 12.22
CA ALA A 600 22.86 -11.24 12.47
C ALA A 600 24.27 -11.79 12.17
N ALA A 601 24.46 -13.10 12.29
CA ALA A 601 25.74 -13.74 12.02
C ALA A 601 26.16 -13.52 10.56
N GLY A 602 27.26 -12.80 10.36
CA GLY A 602 27.78 -12.44 9.03
C GLY A 602 27.22 -11.16 8.42
N LYS A 603 26.46 -10.34 9.17
CA LYS A 603 26.15 -8.96 8.76
C LYS A 603 27.24 -7.99 9.22
N THR A 604 27.52 -6.99 8.40
CA THR A 604 28.28 -5.79 8.76
C THR A 604 27.31 -4.61 8.77
N VAL A 605 27.14 -3.96 9.91
CA VAL A 605 26.31 -2.76 10.09
C VAL A 605 27.17 -1.53 10.39
N SER A 606 26.74 -0.38 9.90
CA SER A 606 27.37 0.93 10.11
C SER A 606 26.32 1.97 10.45
N ALA A 607 26.62 2.86 11.41
CA ALA A 607 25.78 4.00 11.72
C ALA A 607 25.99 5.20 10.76
N GLY A 608 26.89 5.05 9.78
CA GLY A 608 27.27 6.10 8.85
C GLY A 608 28.17 7.18 9.44
N VAL A 609 28.42 8.22 8.64
CA VAL A 609 29.11 9.44 9.00
C VAL A 609 28.18 10.65 8.80
N PRO A 610 28.25 11.71 9.61
CA PRO A 610 27.33 12.86 9.52
C PRO A 610 27.42 13.71 8.23
N THR A 611 28.29 13.33 7.29
CA THR A 611 28.53 14.03 6.01
C THR A 611 28.00 13.26 4.80
N ASP A 612 27.36 12.10 5.01
CA ASP A 612 26.78 11.28 3.95
C ASP A 612 25.56 10.52 4.49
N ALA A 613 24.37 10.90 4.04
CA ALA A 613 23.11 10.29 4.45
C ALA A 613 23.00 8.80 4.10
N ARG A 614 23.71 8.34 3.04
CA ARG A 614 23.70 6.95 2.53
C ARG A 614 24.77 6.05 3.14
N SER A 615 25.74 6.63 3.84
CA SER A 615 26.79 5.87 4.55
C SER A 615 26.34 4.95 5.71
N PRO A 616 25.13 5.06 6.32
CA PRO A 616 24.60 4.03 7.19
C PRO A 616 24.29 2.74 6.40
N ARG A 617 24.74 1.60 6.92
CA ARG A 617 24.54 0.29 6.29
C ARG A 617 23.79 -0.59 7.27
N TYR A 618 22.52 -0.90 6.99
CA TYR A 618 21.64 -1.65 7.88
C TYR A 618 20.94 -2.85 7.23
N PRO A 619 21.67 -3.82 6.67
CA PRO A 619 21.12 -5.01 6.01
C PRO A 619 19.92 -5.64 6.72
N ALA A 620 18.77 -5.68 6.06
CA ALA A 620 17.52 -6.23 6.55
C ALA A 620 17.36 -7.73 6.24
N SER A 621 16.73 -8.46 7.15
CA SER A 621 16.28 -9.85 6.96
C SER A 621 14.77 -9.91 7.12
N LEU A 622 14.06 -10.11 6.02
CA LEU A 622 12.60 -9.90 5.93
C LEU A 622 11.86 -11.17 5.51
N PHE A 623 10.55 -11.16 5.78
CA PHE A 623 9.58 -12.20 5.42
C PHE A 623 10.05 -13.64 5.71
N PRO A 624 10.38 -13.97 6.98
CA PRO A 624 10.79 -15.31 7.33
C PRO A 624 9.67 -16.34 7.12
N VAL A 625 10.03 -17.52 6.61
CA VAL A 625 9.18 -18.71 6.55
C VAL A 625 9.88 -19.89 7.21
N VAL A 626 9.11 -20.86 7.69
CA VAL A 626 9.62 -21.92 8.56
C VAL A 626 9.01 -23.27 8.21
N ALA A 627 9.86 -24.30 8.18
CA ALA A 627 9.44 -25.68 8.01
C ALA A 627 10.21 -26.59 8.98
N VAL A 628 9.59 -27.72 9.34
CA VAL A 628 10.17 -28.73 10.23
C VAL A 628 9.91 -30.11 9.62
N ASN A 629 10.92 -30.99 9.63
CA ASN A 629 10.77 -32.38 9.18
C ASN A 629 10.38 -33.32 10.35
N ASP A 630 10.08 -34.57 10.03
CA ASP A 630 9.62 -35.56 11.02
C ASP A 630 10.67 -35.91 12.11
N ASP A 631 11.97 -35.71 11.84
CA ASP A 631 13.05 -35.82 12.85
C ASP A 631 13.07 -34.64 13.86
N ARG A 632 12.25 -33.61 13.59
CA ARG A 632 12.23 -32.31 14.28
C ARG A 632 13.48 -31.45 13.99
N HIS A 633 14.02 -31.62 12.80
CA HIS A 633 14.99 -30.71 12.18
C HIS A 633 14.21 -29.49 11.67
N ALA A 634 14.54 -28.29 12.13
CA ALA A 634 13.88 -27.06 11.70
C ALA A 634 14.78 -26.24 10.76
N VAL A 635 14.19 -25.67 9.72
CA VAL A 635 14.81 -24.69 8.81
C VAL A 635 13.93 -23.45 8.79
N ILE A 636 14.56 -22.28 8.91
CA ILE A 636 13.93 -20.97 8.67
C ILE A 636 14.64 -20.34 7.48
N SER A 637 13.87 -19.84 6.52
CA SER A 637 14.35 -19.16 5.31
C SER A 637 13.79 -17.73 5.26
N TRP A 638 14.51 -16.78 4.68
CA TRP A 638 14.13 -15.35 4.61
C TRP A 638 14.80 -14.65 3.41
N GLN A 639 14.33 -13.46 3.03
CA GLN A 639 15.04 -12.61 2.06
C GLN A 639 16.01 -11.66 2.79
N ASP A 640 17.19 -11.45 2.22
CA ASP A 640 18.31 -10.75 2.86
C ASP A 640 19.13 -9.98 1.83
N ASP A 641 19.40 -8.71 2.12
CA ASP A 641 20.11 -7.73 1.28
C ASP A 641 21.62 -7.63 1.58
N ARG A 642 22.17 -8.36 2.57
CA ARG A 642 23.52 -8.10 3.12
C ARG A 642 24.68 -8.12 2.14
N PHE A 643 24.46 -8.74 0.98
CA PHE A 643 25.41 -8.93 -0.10
C PHE A 643 25.33 -7.84 -1.18
N ASP A 644 24.30 -7.01 -1.15
CA ASP A 644 24.26 -5.75 -1.90
C ASP A 644 25.40 -4.83 -1.41
N PRO A 645 26.08 -4.06 -2.30
CA PRO A 645 27.03 -3.04 -1.86
C PRO A 645 26.41 -2.05 -0.86
N ASP A 646 25.26 -1.48 -1.23
CA ASP A 646 24.66 -0.27 -0.69
C ASP A 646 23.27 -0.57 -0.09
N SER A 647 23.13 -1.72 0.58
CA SER A 647 21.87 -2.30 1.12
C SER A 647 20.85 -1.29 1.68
N LEU A 648 19.61 -1.39 1.20
CA LEU A 648 18.44 -0.50 1.36
C LEU A 648 18.43 0.76 0.49
N TRP A 649 19.48 1.08 -0.29
CA TRP A 649 19.59 2.35 -0.99
C TRP A 649 19.67 2.20 -2.52
N THR A 650 18.69 2.74 -3.26
CA THR A 650 18.70 2.65 -4.74
C THR A 650 19.90 3.40 -5.36
N GLY A 651 20.47 2.84 -6.43
CA GLY A 651 21.49 3.50 -7.24
C GLY A 651 22.89 3.56 -6.61
N HIS A 652 23.77 4.36 -7.22
CA HIS A 652 25.22 4.31 -7.01
C HIS A 652 25.77 5.55 -6.30
N THR A 653 26.40 5.37 -5.13
CA THR A 653 27.21 6.43 -4.49
C THR A 653 28.51 5.83 -3.95
N PRO A 654 29.67 6.01 -4.62
CA PRO A 654 30.91 5.33 -4.27
C PRO A 654 31.58 5.94 -3.02
N PRO A 655 32.09 5.12 -2.07
CA PRO A 655 32.83 5.61 -0.91
C PRO A 655 34.09 6.42 -1.30
N ALA A 656 34.37 7.49 -0.56
CA ALA A 656 35.45 8.42 -0.85
C ALA A 656 36.85 7.77 -0.77
N GLY A 657 37.37 7.33 -1.93
CA GLY A 657 38.68 6.70 -2.08
C GLY A 657 38.64 5.21 -2.45
N GLU A 658 37.45 4.61 -2.56
CA GLU A 658 37.26 3.24 -3.03
C GLU A 658 36.87 3.20 -4.53
N PRO A 659 37.13 2.09 -5.25
CA PRO A 659 36.62 1.92 -6.61
C PRO A 659 35.09 1.86 -6.62
N ALA A 660 34.47 2.18 -7.77
CA ALA A 660 33.02 2.29 -7.90
C ALA A 660 32.26 1.01 -7.48
N SER A 661 31.63 1.06 -6.30
CA SER A 661 30.67 0.07 -5.82
C SER A 661 29.35 0.23 -6.56
N GLY A 662 29.10 -0.60 -7.57
CA GLY A 662 27.85 -0.56 -8.34
C GLY A 662 26.66 -1.08 -7.54
N GLY A 663 26.07 -0.22 -6.68
CA GLY A 663 24.76 -0.42 -6.06
C GLY A 663 23.66 -0.58 -7.11
N THR A 664 22.53 -1.16 -6.71
CA THR A 664 21.53 -1.72 -7.64
C THR A 664 20.18 -0.98 -7.59
N ASP A 665 19.25 -1.40 -8.45
CA ASP A 665 17.91 -0.83 -8.55
C ASP A 665 16.93 -1.91 -9.08
N PRO A 666 16.13 -2.59 -8.23
CA PRO A 666 16.11 -2.51 -6.77
C PRO A 666 17.32 -3.24 -6.14
N ASP A 667 17.42 -3.26 -4.81
CA ASP A 667 18.40 -4.01 -4.00
C ASP A 667 18.62 -5.47 -4.44
N ASN A 668 19.86 -5.96 -4.29
CA ASN A 668 20.31 -7.34 -4.56
C ASN A 668 19.85 -8.32 -3.46
N TRP A 669 18.53 -8.42 -3.27
CA TRP A 669 17.91 -9.36 -2.33
C TRP A 669 18.27 -10.81 -2.67
N GLN A 670 18.64 -11.61 -1.65
CA GLN A 670 18.96 -13.02 -1.77
C GLN A 670 18.18 -13.86 -0.76
N ILE A 671 17.92 -15.14 -1.07
CA ILE A 671 17.32 -16.05 -0.10
C ILE A 671 18.41 -16.70 0.75
N LEU A 672 18.27 -16.58 2.08
CA LEU A 672 19.13 -17.20 3.08
C LEU A 672 18.32 -18.11 4.01
N ALA A 673 18.96 -19.13 4.56
CA ALA A 673 18.35 -20.00 5.56
C ALA A 673 19.28 -20.28 6.76
N ALA A 674 18.69 -20.52 7.93
CA ALA A 674 19.39 -21.07 9.10
C ALA A 674 18.71 -22.35 9.60
N VAL A 675 19.53 -23.19 10.23
CA VAL A 675 19.24 -24.61 10.47
C VAL A 675 19.33 -24.94 11.95
N ARG A 676 18.37 -25.71 12.49
CA ARG A 676 18.40 -26.21 13.87
C ARG A 676 18.16 -27.72 13.90
N LYS A 677 19.25 -28.47 14.10
CA LYS A 677 19.32 -29.93 13.97
C LYS A 677 18.51 -30.73 15.01
N ALA A 678 18.13 -30.11 16.13
CA ALA A 678 17.28 -30.71 17.16
C ALA A 678 16.78 -29.65 18.18
N PRO A 679 15.70 -29.92 18.92
CA PRO A 679 15.26 -29.08 20.04
C PRO A 679 16.38 -28.88 21.07
N GLY A 680 16.50 -27.66 21.63
CA GLY A 680 17.53 -27.34 22.63
C GLY A 680 18.97 -27.24 22.11
N ARG A 681 19.23 -27.52 20.82
CA ARG A 681 20.48 -27.12 20.15
C ARG A 681 20.42 -25.65 19.74
N SER A 682 21.59 -25.06 19.47
CA SER A 682 21.71 -23.75 18.82
C SER A 682 21.27 -23.81 17.36
N TRP A 683 20.95 -22.65 16.79
CA TRP A 683 20.90 -22.45 15.34
C TRP A 683 22.32 -22.48 14.75
N GLY A 684 22.45 -22.95 13.51
CA GLY A 684 23.65 -22.76 12.70
C GLY A 684 23.78 -21.34 12.16
N THR A 685 24.95 -21.01 11.60
CA THR A 685 25.14 -19.78 10.82
C THR A 685 24.24 -19.80 9.57
N PRO A 686 23.76 -18.63 9.09
CA PRO A 686 23.05 -18.55 7.82
C PRO A 686 23.84 -19.13 6.64
N VAL A 687 23.12 -19.76 5.71
CA VAL A 687 23.63 -20.20 4.41
C VAL A 687 22.80 -19.57 3.29
N GLN A 688 23.45 -19.16 2.20
CA GLN A 688 22.74 -18.71 1.00
C GLN A 688 22.05 -19.89 0.32
N VAL A 689 20.77 -19.72 0.01
CA VAL A 689 19.91 -20.62 -0.77
C VAL A 689 20.03 -20.31 -2.26
N SER A 690 19.82 -19.05 -2.66
CA SER A 690 19.71 -18.68 -4.08
C SER A 690 21.02 -18.29 -4.77
N ARG A 691 21.92 -17.60 -4.05
CA ARG A 691 23.32 -17.32 -4.49
C ARG A 691 23.44 -16.53 -5.80
N VAL A 692 22.52 -15.61 -6.03
CA VAL A 692 22.56 -14.65 -7.16
C VAL A 692 23.48 -13.47 -6.87
N SER A 693 23.75 -12.64 -7.88
CA SER A 693 24.38 -11.32 -7.70
C SER A 693 23.88 -10.28 -8.72
N ASP A 694 22.87 -10.66 -9.50
CA ASP A 694 22.39 -10.02 -10.73
C ASP A 694 20.86 -9.81 -10.70
N ARG A 695 20.23 -10.08 -9.54
CA ARG A 695 18.78 -10.20 -9.35
C ARG A 695 18.33 -9.81 -7.95
N SER A 696 17.04 -9.49 -7.82
CA SER A 696 16.32 -9.35 -6.55
C SER A 696 15.46 -10.60 -6.30
N ASP A 697 15.91 -11.49 -5.41
CA ASP A 697 15.19 -12.68 -4.94
C ASP A 697 14.43 -12.41 -3.62
N ARG A 698 13.10 -12.54 -3.63
CA ARG A 698 12.23 -12.11 -2.51
C ARG A 698 11.16 -13.14 -2.14
N HIS A 699 10.47 -12.89 -1.04
CA HIS A 699 9.25 -13.58 -0.61
C HIS A 699 9.34 -15.11 -0.66
N PRO A 700 10.27 -15.72 0.10
CA PRO A 700 10.47 -17.16 0.06
C PRO A 700 9.28 -17.92 0.64
N GLY A 701 8.93 -19.05 0.01
CA GLY A 701 8.12 -20.12 0.58
C GLY A 701 8.98 -21.35 0.89
N LEU A 702 8.62 -22.14 1.89
CA LEU A 702 9.41 -23.29 2.36
C LEU A 702 8.51 -24.44 2.81
N THR A 703 8.83 -25.68 2.41
CA THR A 703 8.13 -26.89 2.89
C THR A 703 9.08 -28.09 2.94
N VAL A 704 8.58 -29.26 3.37
CA VAL A 704 9.33 -30.53 3.41
C VAL A 704 8.61 -31.59 2.57
N ALA A 705 9.34 -32.22 1.65
CA ALA A 705 8.86 -33.34 0.85
C ALA A 705 8.64 -34.62 1.70
N ALA A 706 8.04 -35.64 1.10
CA ALA A 706 7.77 -36.91 1.80
C ALA A 706 9.03 -37.74 2.16
N ASP A 707 10.20 -37.40 1.62
CA ASP A 707 11.49 -38.04 1.90
C ASP A 707 12.37 -37.24 2.90
N GLY A 708 11.85 -36.14 3.44
CA GLY A 708 12.59 -35.24 4.34
C GLY A 708 13.39 -34.13 3.65
N THR A 709 13.41 -34.08 2.31
CA THR A 709 14.04 -32.99 1.54
C THR A 709 13.31 -31.67 1.78
N PHE A 710 14.03 -30.62 2.18
CA PHE A 710 13.47 -29.27 2.23
C PHE A 710 13.38 -28.68 0.82
N VAL A 711 12.28 -28.01 0.51
CA VAL A 711 12.04 -27.34 -0.79
C VAL A 711 11.73 -25.88 -0.52
N ALA A 712 12.52 -24.99 -1.12
CA ALA A 712 12.30 -23.55 -1.10
C ALA A 712 11.83 -23.06 -2.47
N ILE A 713 10.96 -22.06 -2.49
CA ILE A 713 10.52 -21.29 -3.67
C ILE A 713 10.68 -19.80 -3.36
N TRP A 714 10.85 -18.94 -4.36
CA TRP A 714 10.88 -17.49 -4.21
C TRP A 714 10.50 -16.78 -5.52
N GLU A 715 10.10 -15.52 -5.45
CA GLU A 715 9.97 -14.65 -6.62
C GLU A 715 11.31 -13.98 -6.94
N SER A 716 11.61 -13.76 -8.22
CA SER A 716 12.95 -13.37 -8.68
C SER A 716 12.84 -12.37 -9.83
N GLY A 717 13.32 -11.13 -9.59
CA GLY A 717 13.34 -10.02 -10.53
C GLY A 717 14.73 -9.73 -11.07
N ALA A 718 14.84 -9.10 -12.24
CA ALA A 718 16.10 -8.48 -12.65
C ALA A 718 16.41 -7.28 -11.73
N LEU A 719 17.66 -6.80 -11.74
CA LEU A 719 18.01 -5.48 -11.19
C LEU A 719 17.55 -4.40 -12.19
N GLN A 720 16.22 -4.26 -12.26
CA GLN A 720 15.48 -3.27 -13.03
C GLN A 720 14.11 -3.10 -12.34
N SER A 721 13.89 -1.97 -11.66
CA SER A 721 12.71 -1.76 -10.79
C SER A 721 11.40 -1.47 -11.52
N SER A 722 11.44 -1.10 -12.81
CA SER A 722 10.25 -0.80 -13.62
C SER A 722 10.24 -1.50 -14.98
N GLY A 723 9.05 -1.90 -15.44
CA GLY A 723 8.84 -2.57 -16.73
C GLY A 723 9.45 -3.98 -16.80
N ALA A 724 9.52 -4.70 -15.67
CA ALA A 724 10.20 -6.00 -15.55
C ALA A 724 9.31 -7.05 -14.87
N ASN A 725 9.14 -8.22 -15.49
CA ASN A 725 8.33 -9.30 -14.93
C ASN A 725 9.13 -10.16 -13.93
N LEU A 726 8.49 -10.50 -12.79
CA LEU A 726 9.00 -11.50 -11.85
C LEU A 726 8.73 -12.92 -12.34
N GLU A 727 9.75 -13.79 -12.23
CA GLU A 727 9.62 -15.24 -12.39
C GLU A 727 9.70 -15.95 -11.02
N LEU A 728 9.25 -17.21 -10.96
CA LEU A 728 9.43 -18.05 -9.77
C LEU A 728 10.64 -18.98 -9.92
N ARG A 729 11.46 -19.03 -8.87
CA ARG A 729 12.62 -19.91 -8.73
C ARG A 729 12.50 -20.78 -7.50
N SER A 730 13.21 -21.90 -7.49
CA SER A 730 13.20 -22.86 -6.39
C SER A 730 14.54 -23.57 -6.23
N SER A 731 14.76 -24.18 -5.07
CA SER A 731 15.92 -25.02 -4.77
C SER A 731 15.57 -26.05 -3.68
N ARG A 732 16.33 -27.14 -3.62
CA ARG A 732 16.10 -28.28 -2.74
C ARG A 732 17.30 -28.51 -1.80
N SER A 733 17.04 -29.05 -0.62
CA SER A 733 18.08 -29.46 0.33
C SER A 733 17.80 -30.83 0.94
N ALA A 734 18.61 -31.82 0.55
CA ALA A 734 18.54 -33.20 1.03
C ALA A 734 19.41 -33.47 2.27
N ASP A 735 20.19 -32.49 2.75
CA ASP A 735 21.04 -32.61 3.94
C ASP A 735 20.46 -31.91 5.19
N GLY A 736 19.19 -31.49 5.12
CA GLY A 736 18.51 -30.76 6.20
C GLY A 736 18.85 -29.27 6.23
N GLY A 737 18.86 -28.60 5.08
CA GLY A 737 19.00 -27.16 4.93
C GLY A 737 20.44 -26.62 4.97
N ASN A 738 21.46 -27.49 5.05
CA ASN A 738 22.87 -27.07 5.17
C ASN A 738 23.48 -26.74 3.81
N THR A 739 23.08 -27.44 2.74
CA THR A 739 23.41 -27.13 1.34
C THR A 739 22.17 -27.19 0.44
N TRP A 740 22.20 -26.46 -0.66
CA TRP A 740 21.06 -26.22 -1.55
C TRP A 740 21.47 -26.48 -3.00
N THR A 741 20.55 -27.00 -3.82
CA THR A 741 20.77 -27.25 -5.25
C THR A 741 20.91 -25.95 -6.05
N SER A 742 21.43 -26.06 -7.27
CA SER A 742 21.24 -25.03 -8.30
C SER A 742 19.75 -24.70 -8.49
N LEU A 743 19.47 -23.48 -8.94
CA LEU A 743 18.10 -23.00 -9.16
C LEU A 743 17.32 -23.86 -10.16
N GLU A 744 16.03 -24.03 -9.88
CA GLU A 744 15.02 -24.62 -10.77
C GLU A 744 13.91 -23.60 -11.00
N GLN A 745 13.58 -23.29 -12.25
CA GLN A 745 12.43 -22.42 -12.58
C GLN A 745 11.11 -23.14 -12.31
N VAL A 746 10.13 -22.39 -11.80
CA VAL A 746 8.78 -22.91 -11.52
C VAL A 746 7.79 -22.36 -12.54
N ALA A 747 7.47 -23.17 -13.54
CA ALA A 747 6.50 -22.87 -14.61
C ALA A 747 6.63 -21.45 -15.19
N LEU A 748 7.74 -21.16 -15.87
CA LEU A 748 8.04 -19.86 -16.45
C LEU A 748 7.04 -19.43 -17.55
N ALA A 749 6.64 -18.15 -17.56
CA ALA A 749 6.08 -17.49 -18.74
C ALA A 749 6.60 -16.04 -18.82
N PRO A 750 7.58 -15.69 -19.68
CA PRO A 750 8.26 -14.39 -19.61
C PRO A 750 7.37 -13.17 -19.90
N ALA A 751 6.25 -13.39 -20.60
CA ALA A 751 5.26 -12.36 -20.92
C ALA A 751 4.21 -12.14 -19.80
N ALA A 752 4.53 -12.52 -18.56
CA ALA A 752 3.69 -12.32 -17.39
C ALA A 752 4.52 -12.31 -16.11
N MET A 753 3.92 -11.81 -15.03
CA MET A 753 4.52 -11.67 -13.72
C MET A 753 3.89 -12.68 -12.74
N SER A 754 4.73 -13.32 -11.92
CA SER A 754 4.34 -14.29 -10.91
C SER A 754 4.79 -13.81 -9.51
N GLN A 755 3.88 -13.77 -8.53
CA GLN A 755 4.14 -13.21 -7.20
C GLN A 755 3.60 -14.07 -6.05
N ARG A 756 4.21 -13.90 -4.87
CA ARG A 756 3.77 -14.46 -3.57
C ARG A 756 3.52 -15.97 -3.61
N ALA A 757 4.58 -16.72 -3.89
CA ALA A 757 4.52 -18.17 -3.96
C ALA A 757 4.50 -18.83 -2.55
N ALA A 758 3.49 -19.67 -2.30
CA ALA A 758 3.36 -20.49 -1.09
C ALA A 758 3.59 -21.97 -1.41
N LEU A 759 4.11 -22.73 -0.44
CA LEU A 759 4.34 -24.18 -0.54
C LEU A 759 3.64 -24.94 0.60
N SER A 760 3.08 -26.11 0.28
CA SER A 760 2.81 -27.17 1.27
C SER A 760 2.89 -28.55 0.61
N ARG A 761 2.76 -29.60 1.42
CA ARG A 761 2.73 -31.00 1.02
C ARG A 761 1.27 -31.48 0.98
N ASP A 762 0.82 -31.95 -0.18
CA ASP A 762 -0.50 -32.56 -0.34
C ASP A 762 -0.62 -33.87 0.46
N PRO A 763 -1.84 -34.35 0.77
CA PRO A 763 -2.06 -35.59 1.53
C PRO A 763 -1.49 -36.88 0.88
N ASN A 764 -1.10 -36.82 -0.39
CA ASN A 764 -0.44 -37.91 -1.12
C ASN A 764 1.10 -37.85 -1.04
N GLY A 765 1.68 -36.84 -0.37
CA GLY A 765 3.12 -36.63 -0.23
C GLY A 765 3.75 -35.69 -1.27
N THR A 766 3.01 -35.29 -2.32
CA THR A 766 3.49 -34.37 -3.37
C THR A 766 3.69 -32.96 -2.81
N VAL A 767 4.81 -32.32 -3.13
CA VAL A 767 5.02 -30.89 -2.87
C VAL A 767 4.30 -30.07 -3.93
N ARG A 768 3.54 -29.06 -3.49
CA ARG A 768 2.75 -28.18 -4.34
C ARG A 768 3.13 -26.72 -4.10
N ALA A 769 3.14 -25.94 -5.18
CA ALA A 769 3.18 -24.49 -5.15
C ALA A 769 1.82 -23.89 -5.53
N VAL A 770 1.51 -22.72 -4.97
CA VAL A 770 0.50 -21.78 -5.48
C VAL A 770 1.07 -20.37 -5.46
N TRP A 771 0.64 -19.53 -6.39
CA TRP A 771 1.04 -18.12 -6.53
C TRP A 771 -0.06 -17.34 -7.25
N TYR A 772 0.02 -16.00 -7.29
CA TYR A 772 -0.83 -15.20 -8.18
C TYR A 772 -0.06 -14.64 -9.38
N ASP A 773 -0.74 -14.52 -10.51
CA ASP A 773 -0.11 -14.37 -11.81
C ASP A 773 -0.93 -13.56 -12.81
N SER A 774 -0.24 -12.84 -13.70
CA SER A 774 -0.83 -11.95 -14.71
C SER A 774 -1.00 -12.55 -16.11
N ARG A 775 -0.78 -13.88 -16.28
CA ARG A 775 -0.96 -14.66 -17.53
C ARG A 775 -2.36 -14.61 -18.17
N SER A 776 -3.40 -14.10 -17.49
CA SER A 776 -4.76 -14.15 -18.03
C SER A 776 -4.98 -13.16 -19.18
N THR A 777 -5.85 -13.54 -20.11
CA THR A 777 -6.25 -12.67 -21.23
C THR A 777 -7.15 -11.51 -20.80
N ASP A 778 -7.74 -11.56 -19.60
CA ASP A 778 -8.49 -10.46 -18.98
C ASP A 778 -7.63 -9.56 -18.08
N TRP A 779 -6.29 -9.69 -18.18
CA TRP A 779 -5.21 -9.00 -17.46
C TRP A 779 -5.18 -9.15 -15.93
N ARG A 780 -6.28 -9.60 -15.30
CA ARG A 780 -6.47 -9.65 -13.85
C ARG A 780 -5.65 -10.76 -13.20
N TRP A 781 -5.21 -10.51 -11.97
CA TRP A 781 -4.48 -11.49 -11.17
C TRP A 781 -5.30 -12.76 -10.96
N LYS A 782 -4.74 -13.94 -11.28
CA LYS A 782 -5.35 -15.26 -11.02
C LYS A 782 -4.41 -16.11 -10.19
N VAL A 783 -4.94 -16.97 -9.33
CA VAL A 783 -4.15 -17.99 -8.64
C VAL A 783 -3.86 -19.15 -9.60
N PHE A 784 -2.60 -19.57 -9.63
CA PHE A 784 -2.12 -20.76 -10.36
C PHE A 784 -1.50 -21.77 -9.38
N THR A 785 -1.28 -23.00 -9.84
CA THR A 785 -0.61 -24.07 -9.09
C THR A 785 0.31 -24.89 -9.98
N ALA A 786 1.37 -25.45 -9.39
CA ALA A 786 2.24 -26.46 -9.98
C ALA A 786 2.62 -27.48 -8.91
N THR A 787 2.95 -28.71 -9.30
CA THR A 787 3.45 -29.76 -8.41
C THR A 787 4.89 -30.13 -8.75
N LEU A 788 5.66 -30.49 -7.73
CA LEU A 788 7.05 -30.90 -7.86
C LEU A 788 7.14 -32.43 -7.88
N ASP A 789 7.58 -33.01 -8.99
CA ASP A 789 8.04 -34.39 -9.02
C ASP A 789 9.54 -34.48 -8.70
N SER A 790 9.87 -35.48 -7.90
CA SER A 790 11.24 -35.80 -7.48
C SER A 790 12.25 -35.93 -8.63
N LYS A 791 11.83 -36.46 -9.79
CA LYS A 791 12.70 -36.80 -10.94
C LYS A 791 12.54 -35.86 -12.13
N ASN A 792 11.32 -35.39 -12.38
CA ASN A 792 10.97 -34.62 -13.58
C ASN A 792 10.92 -33.10 -13.34
N GLY A 793 11.03 -32.65 -12.08
CA GLY A 793 10.96 -31.22 -11.74
C GLY A 793 9.53 -30.73 -11.57
N TRP A 794 9.31 -29.44 -11.77
CA TRP A 794 8.00 -28.80 -11.64
C TRP A 794 7.09 -29.09 -12.84
N SER A 795 5.80 -29.27 -12.58
CA SER A 795 4.77 -29.31 -13.62
C SER A 795 4.58 -27.95 -14.28
N GLU A 796 3.97 -27.96 -15.47
CA GLU A 796 3.34 -26.79 -16.05
C GLU A 796 2.33 -26.12 -15.09
N ALA A 797 2.12 -24.82 -15.26
CA ALA A 797 1.18 -24.03 -14.47
C ALA A 797 -0.28 -24.38 -14.79
N GLN A 798 -1.09 -24.61 -13.75
CA GLN A 798 -2.53 -24.86 -13.86
C GLN A 798 -3.31 -23.73 -13.19
N GLN A 799 -4.23 -23.10 -13.91
CA GLN A 799 -5.04 -22.00 -13.39
C GLN A 799 -6.10 -22.51 -12.40
N VAL A 800 -6.15 -21.95 -11.19
CA VAL A 800 -7.07 -22.35 -10.11
C VAL A 800 -8.34 -21.50 -10.10
N THR A 801 -8.21 -20.20 -10.38
CA THR A 801 -9.31 -19.22 -10.27
C THR A 801 -9.60 -18.51 -11.58
N THR A 802 -10.87 -18.26 -11.88
CA THR A 802 -11.32 -17.54 -13.09
C THR A 802 -11.79 -16.13 -12.77
N ARG A 803 -12.73 -15.97 -11.83
CA ARG A 803 -13.46 -14.71 -11.62
C ARG A 803 -12.69 -13.71 -10.76
N GLY A 804 -12.72 -12.44 -11.17
CA GLY A 804 -12.10 -11.31 -10.45
C GLY A 804 -10.58 -11.24 -10.56
N ASN A 805 -9.98 -10.34 -9.79
CA ASN A 805 -8.61 -10.47 -9.30
C ASN A 805 -8.57 -11.46 -8.13
N ASN A 806 -7.49 -12.21 -8.00
CA ASN A 806 -7.29 -13.28 -7.02
C ASN A 806 -5.81 -13.27 -6.61
N THR A 807 -5.54 -12.89 -5.37
CA THR A 807 -4.21 -12.52 -4.87
C THR A 807 -3.99 -13.06 -3.45
N TRP A 808 -2.76 -12.94 -2.95
CA TRP A 808 -2.36 -13.37 -1.59
C TRP A 808 -2.82 -14.81 -1.23
N PRO A 809 -2.43 -15.84 -2.01
CA PRO A 809 -2.82 -17.21 -1.73
C PRO A 809 -2.00 -17.80 -0.57
N ALA A 810 -2.67 -18.59 0.27
CA ALA A 810 -2.05 -19.49 1.24
C ALA A 810 -2.57 -20.92 1.02
N LEU A 811 -1.77 -21.92 1.41
CA LEU A 811 -1.90 -23.30 0.99
C LEU A 811 -1.55 -24.25 2.13
N ASP A 812 -2.44 -25.19 2.43
CA ASP A 812 -2.10 -26.38 3.20
C ASP A 812 -2.87 -27.62 2.72
N GLN A 813 -2.18 -28.76 2.54
CA GLN A 813 -2.76 -30.06 2.19
C GLN A 813 -3.77 -30.00 1.02
N GLY A 814 -3.41 -29.33 -0.07
CA GLY A 814 -4.26 -29.15 -1.26
C GLY A 814 -5.46 -28.20 -1.07
N VAL A 815 -5.65 -27.61 0.12
CA VAL A 815 -6.62 -26.55 0.38
C VAL A 815 -5.94 -25.20 0.17
N VAL A 816 -6.52 -24.37 -0.69
CA VAL A 816 -5.99 -23.03 -1.02
C VAL A 816 -6.99 -21.99 -0.57
N VAL A 817 -6.52 -20.99 0.18
CA VAL A 817 -7.28 -19.76 0.48
C VAL A 817 -6.65 -18.59 -0.26
N PHE A 818 -7.44 -17.62 -0.70
CA PHE A 818 -6.94 -16.44 -1.41
C PHE A 818 -7.89 -15.24 -1.24
N THR A 819 -7.36 -14.04 -1.42
CA THR A 819 -8.12 -12.78 -1.41
C THR A 819 -8.67 -12.50 -2.81
N SER A 820 -9.91 -12.01 -2.95
CA SER A 820 -10.50 -11.73 -4.26
C SER A 820 -11.58 -10.65 -4.24
N ASP A 821 -11.56 -9.82 -5.28
CA ASP A 821 -12.52 -8.74 -5.56
C ASP A 821 -13.82 -9.25 -6.21
N ARG A 822 -13.95 -10.55 -6.47
CA ARG A 822 -14.95 -11.14 -7.38
C ARG A 822 -16.43 -10.84 -7.06
N ALA A 823 -16.73 -10.32 -5.88
CA ALA A 823 -18.07 -9.89 -5.45
C ALA A 823 -18.29 -8.36 -5.52
N ALA A 824 -17.29 -7.59 -5.94
CA ALA A 824 -17.41 -6.18 -6.25
C ALA A 824 -18.45 -5.94 -7.37
N THR A 825 -19.04 -4.76 -7.33
CA THR A 825 -20.15 -4.30 -8.17
C THR A 825 -19.82 -3.05 -9.00
N ARG A 826 -18.63 -2.47 -8.81
CA ARG A 826 -18.09 -1.33 -9.57
C ARG A 826 -16.60 -1.54 -9.83
N THR A 827 -16.06 -0.88 -10.86
CA THR A 827 -14.60 -0.82 -11.13
C THR A 827 -13.88 0.32 -10.37
N GLN A 828 -14.62 1.12 -9.60
CA GLN A 828 -14.12 2.22 -8.79
C GLN A 828 -14.92 2.32 -7.49
N ARG A 829 -14.26 2.66 -6.37
CA ARG A 829 -14.85 2.85 -5.02
C ARG A 829 -15.63 1.67 -4.43
N ASP A 830 -15.45 0.45 -4.95
CA ASP A 830 -15.99 -0.75 -4.33
C ASP A 830 -14.85 -1.47 -3.58
N ARG A 831 -14.81 -1.29 -2.26
CA ARG A 831 -13.76 -1.82 -1.38
C ARG A 831 -13.87 -3.33 -1.11
N THR A 832 -14.61 -4.08 -1.93
CA THR A 832 -14.83 -5.51 -1.72
C THR A 832 -13.53 -6.29 -1.95
N GLN A 833 -12.97 -6.82 -0.88
CA GLN A 833 -12.03 -7.95 -0.93
C GLN A 833 -12.52 -9.01 0.04
N GLN A 834 -12.64 -10.26 -0.43
CA GLN A 834 -13.14 -11.37 0.38
C GLN A 834 -12.23 -12.58 0.26
N VAL A 835 -12.17 -13.39 1.31
CA VAL A 835 -11.38 -14.63 1.30
C VAL A 835 -12.22 -15.77 0.76
N TYR A 836 -11.71 -16.44 -0.28
CA TYR A 836 -12.30 -17.61 -0.90
C TYR A 836 -11.41 -18.84 -0.69
N LEU A 837 -12.02 -20.02 -0.63
CA LEU A 837 -11.36 -21.32 -0.49
C LEU A 837 -11.64 -22.20 -1.71
N ALA A 838 -10.57 -22.67 -2.33
CA ALA A 838 -10.58 -23.73 -3.34
C ALA A 838 -9.95 -25.02 -2.77
N LYS A 839 -10.27 -26.16 -3.39
CA LYS A 839 -9.61 -27.45 -3.12
C LYS A 839 -9.07 -28.02 -4.41
N LEU A 840 -7.78 -28.34 -4.40
CA LEU A 840 -7.06 -28.97 -5.48
C LEU A 840 -7.17 -30.51 -5.36
N ALA A 841 -6.68 -31.20 -6.38
CA ALA A 841 -6.69 -32.66 -6.51
C ALA A 841 -5.26 -33.18 -6.74
#